data_AF-A0A9W6WMF9-F1
#
_entry.id   AF-A0A9W6WMF9-F1
#
_cell.length_a   1.000
_cell.length_b   1.000
_cell.length_c   1.000
_cell.angle_alpha   90.00
_cell.angle_beta   90.00
_cell.angle_gamma   90.00
#
_symmetry.space_group_name_H-M   'P 1'
#
loop_
_entity.id
_entity.type
_entity.pdbx_description
1 polymer ?
#
loop_
_entity_poly.entity_id
_entity_poly.type
_entity_poly.pdbx_seq_one_letter_code
_entity_poly.pdbx_strand_id
1 'polypeptide(L)'
;MKQRARRHLVTLLLIVLCFLYVAEAVSNDLWTKCVQNVPRSFTESQQAELCTGSRSSNHLRQDPMMPGQCAKLALGGRALQSPKFASRLELLRAASIIQLCSGAQNTGPATCWLAVPNQLRQQMLLAAASPPLTTEFNVESAASALPLVQICRRALDDRPAKCLLVWLEMSKSLRKQDAHDALEIAAPICTSFDGQVTALKQCVKLAAPHLRIGAGSEISVFQLCQLVGDGMNLPALVECTLNLRRKHISPSTIAQVCVETSRVAGIQPHTCFLGARQKLRWMDEGGQVTLCKDASAYFASVPVTCASEMKNTARMLLSSNPASSSSTEELSILVANLCRSATNASSVNECVRLLPVHAFTVSQAIRLCAASTMPTKDLEEETSVAFYPTSCASEARLLLQRSVLVNASTDLGMSPSAAAVQICEQATSNAPSQCLADTQHDQALSAKRRMHLCKRAKSDAPQQCAKSLRKFVSAQRLDIDDVVVACRQAESLGSAECVTELLQVAVTVTGSTAAQLCRGARNLEPARCFVASPPFYDDDLKVLLCNQAECSAPAVCVESVITRISNQPSVKVALCRHATTSAPAACAIEAPFGMDEASLIALCRSAVSTAPAKCAHEISLSLGVPWHRVAQVCAGATSSTPGRCLAHHIRHSRLLLRAMDDNQVVRECRLAVAHPAALGIARASYNCPQLRPNCALQLVIKVLDQYGDPVTDNDCHVSGTKVVYVSAVYTGNSDVHPDYIHREQPALQGPSYATISNGSAIFSNLLFTAPGEFTLTFRAGEDVTEEVARVIVHPDLAAEALKARCDELFTRFQCCAQSPPPPRRDYQQREVQPLLLHHSLHLNAILCGQYWLDNIGGLVFSGFSRNQVVYVLSRPLYDLFTSMDVPHAGMSAWALLGLNEGETSRAAIRRAYHRRSLEWHPDKWHILAATLPAAWQQELGGIFALVTQAYDQLSAV
;
A
#
# COMPACT_ATOMS: atom_id res chain seq x y z
N MET A 1 36.13 27.36 36.83
CA MET A 1 35.21 27.98 35.83
C MET A 1 35.19 29.51 35.77
N LYS A 2 35.85 30.29 36.65
CA LYS A 2 35.93 31.77 36.55
C LYS A 2 36.98 32.35 35.59
N GLN A 3 37.80 31.51 34.93
CA GLN A 3 38.89 32.00 34.05
C GLN A 3 38.58 31.87 32.54
N ARG A 4 37.52 31.16 32.16
CA ARG A 4 37.05 31.07 30.76
C ARG A 4 36.08 32.20 30.38
N ALA A 5 35.43 32.82 31.39
CA ALA A 5 34.50 33.94 31.19
C ALA A 5 35.21 35.31 30.99
N ARG A 6 36.46 35.47 31.46
CA ARG A 6 37.20 36.75 31.33
C ARG A 6 37.84 36.99 29.96
N ARG A 7 38.06 35.96 29.14
CA ARG A 7 38.65 36.10 27.79
C ARG A 7 37.62 36.40 26.70
N HIS A 8 36.35 36.04 26.88
CA HIS A 8 35.30 36.41 25.91
C HIS A 8 34.76 37.82 26.11
N LEU A 9 34.80 38.37 27.33
CA LEU A 9 34.30 39.71 27.61
C LEU A 9 35.22 40.83 27.11
N VAL A 10 36.55 40.61 27.07
CA VAL A 10 37.53 41.60 26.58
C VAL A 10 37.53 41.71 25.05
N THR A 11 37.30 40.60 24.35
CA THR A 11 37.23 40.59 22.88
C THR A 11 35.91 41.18 22.37
N LEU A 12 34.80 41.00 23.11
CA LEU A 12 33.52 41.62 22.75
C LEU A 12 33.54 43.15 22.99
N LEU A 13 34.21 43.63 24.04
CA LEU A 13 34.29 45.07 24.33
C LEU A 13 35.14 45.85 23.31
N LEU A 14 36.20 45.24 22.77
CA LEU A 14 37.06 45.87 21.74
C LEU A 14 36.38 45.93 20.37
N ILE A 15 35.53 44.96 20.04
CA ILE A 15 34.78 44.94 18.77
C ILE A 15 33.63 45.96 18.81
N VAL A 16 32.95 46.11 19.95
CA VAL A 16 31.89 47.12 20.14
C VAL A 16 32.44 48.56 20.15
N LEU A 17 33.66 48.77 20.67
CA LEU A 17 34.32 50.08 20.63
C LEU A 17 34.83 50.48 19.22
N CYS A 18 35.15 49.53 18.35
CA CYS A 18 35.48 49.81 16.94
C CYS A 18 34.23 50.10 16.09
N PHE A 19 33.11 49.45 16.36
CA PHE A 19 31.85 49.70 15.63
C PHE A 19 31.21 51.06 15.97
N LEU A 20 31.49 51.63 17.15
CA LEU A 20 30.97 52.93 17.58
C LEU A 20 31.76 54.14 17.09
N TYR A 21 32.87 53.96 16.36
CA TYR A 21 33.75 55.07 15.92
C TYR A 21 33.82 55.30 14.40
N VAL A 22 33.01 54.59 13.59
CA VAL A 22 33.06 54.68 12.10
C VAL A 22 31.74 55.20 11.49
N ALA A 23 30.89 55.82 12.30
CA ALA A 23 29.74 56.58 11.83
C ALA A 23 30.00 58.09 11.98
N GLU A 24 30.93 58.64 11.19
CA GLU A 24 30.94 60.04 10.68
C GLU A 24 32.28 60.36 9.98
N ALA A 25 32.21 61.27 9.00
CA ALA A 25 33.29 61.96 8.29
C ALA A 25 33.89 61.29 7.02
N VAL A 26 33.36 61.77 5.89
CA VAL A 26 33.96 61.75 4.54
C VAL A 26 35.05 62.82 4.45
N SER A 27 36.32 62.42 4.34
CA SER A 27 37.34 63.20 3.60
C SER A 27 38.49 62.29 3.12
N ASN A 28 38.95 62.56 1.90
CA ASN A 28 39.68 61.64 1.02
C ASN A 28 41.19 61.51 1.30
N ASP A 29 41.69 61.88 2.48
CA ASP A 29 43.14 61.96 2.75
C ASP A 29 43.61 61.17 3.99
N LEU A 30 42.69 60.44 4.65
CA LEU A 30 43.02 59.46 5.69
C LEU A 30 43.05 58.01 5.16
N TRP A 31 42.39 57.74 4.02
CA TRP A 31 42.35 56.40 3.42
C TRP A 31 43.68 56.00 2.77
N THR A 32 44.38 56.96 2.16
CA THR A 32 45.75 56.79 1.61
C THR A 32 46.79 56.48 2.69
N LYS A 33 46.65 57.05 3.89
CA LYS A 33 47.50 56.72 5.05
C LYS A 33 47.13 55.38 5.70
N CYS A 34 45.86 54.98 5.65
CA CYS A 34 45.41 53.65 6.06
C CYS A 34 46.01 52.56 5.15
N VAL A 35 46.03 52.78 3.83
CA VAL A 35 46.64 51.85 2.85
C VAL A 35 48.16 51.75 2.98
N GLN A 36 48.85 52.82 3.37
CA GLN A 36 50.31 52.78 3.58
C GLN A 36 50.73 52.00 4.84
N ASN A 37 49.82 51.78 5.80
CA ASN A 37 50.09 51.04 7.04
C ASN A 37 49.36 49.69 7.15
N VAL A 38 48.86 49.14 6.05
CA VAL A 38 48.24 47.79 6.04
C VAL A 38 49.30 46.73 6.37
N PRO A 39 49.08 45.86 7.39
CA PRO A 39 50.01 44.78 7.72
C PRO A 39 50.18 43.78 6.56
N ARG A 40 51.32 43.10 6.53
CA ARG A 40 51.83 42.24 5.44
C ARG A 40 50.94 41.04 5.02
N SER A 41 49.75 40.89 5.59
CA SER A 41 48.73 39.90 5.19
C SER A 41 47.38 40.29 5.81
N PHE A 42 46.32 40.36 5.02
CA PHE A 42 44.96 40.48 5.54
C PHE A 42 44.57 39.17 6.23
N THR A 43 43.97 39.22 7.42
CA THR A 43 43.38 38.03 8.03
C THR A 43 42.10 37.63 7.28
N GLU A 44 41.71 36.37 7.38
CA GLU A 44 40.51 35.80 6.73
C GLU A 44 39.23 36.60 7.05
N SER A 45 39.14 37.15 8.27
CA SER A 45 38.05 38.04 8.70
C SER A 45 38.05 39.41 8.02
N GLN A 46 39.24 39.99 7.74
CA GLN A 46 39.37 41.26 7.04
C GLN A 46 39.11 41.12 5.54
N GLN A 47 39.46 39.97 4.96
CA GLN A 47 39.11 39.62 3.57
C GLN A 47 37.60 39.46 3.40
N ALA A 48 36.92 38.87 4.39
CA ALA A 48 35.47 38.78 4.41
C ALA A 48 34.80 40.17 4.51
N GLU A 49 35.23 41.04 5.44
CA GLU A 49 34.65 42.39 5.61
C GLU A 49 34.86 43.33 4.41
N LEU A 50 35.98 43.21 3.68
CA LEU A 50 36.23 43.98 2.44
C LEU A 50 35.37 43.52 1.26
N CYS A 51 34.85 42.28 1.29
CA CYS A 51 34.14 41.65 0.18
C CYS A 51 32.66 41.34 0.46
N THR A 52 32.17 41.49 1.70
CA THR A 52 30.75 41.29 2.03
C THR A 52 30.04 42.62 2.29
N GLY A 53 29.39 43.14 1.25
CA GLY A 53 28.40 44.20 1.40
C GLY A 53 27.20 43.72 2.21
N SER A 54 26.86 44.53 3.23
CA SER A 54 25.69 44.39 4.11
C SER A 54 24.44 43.89 3.40
N ARG A 55 23.92 42.73 3.83
CA ARG A 55 22.60 42.22 3.43
C ARG A 55 21.52 43.06 4.14
N SER A 56 21.05 44.10 3.46
CA SER A 56 19.76 44.72 3.77
C SER A 56 19.00 45.03 2.47
N SER A 57 17.81 44.44 2.38
CA SER A 57 16.61 44.90 1.66
C SER A 57 16.72 45.46 0.22
N ASN A 58 16.10 44.69 -0.70
CA ASN A 58 15.36 45.10 -1.91
C ASN A 58 16.07 45.77 -3.11
N HIS A 59 15.85 45.13 -4.26
CA HIS A 59 15.88 45.62 -5.66
C HIS A 59 16.70 46.87 -6.01
N LEU A 60 17.91 46.66 -6.54
CA LEU A 60 18.43 47.36 -7.75
C LEU A 60 19.73 46.68 -8.24
N ARG A 61 19.89 46.60 -9.58
CA ARG A 61 21.04 46.00 -10.30
C ARG A 61 22.38 46.49 -9.71
N GLN A 62 23.23 45.54 -9.30
CA GLN A 62 24.65 45.81 -9.00
C GLN A 62 25.51 45.50 -10.23
N ASP A 63 26.36 46.45 -10.59
CA ASP A 63 27.28 46.44 -11.72
C ASP A 63 28.54 45.60 -11.39
N PRO A 64 28.90 44.56 -12.17
CA PRO A 64 29.93 43.56 -11.80
C PRO A 64 31.39 44.06 -11.83
N MET A 65 31.67 45.35 -11.94
CA MET A 65 33.02 45.89 -12.18
C MET A 65 33.86 46.26 -10.95
N MET A 66 33.33 46.20 -9.73
CA MET A 66 34.01 46.73 -8.53
C MET A 66 35.32 46.00 -8.10
N PRO A 67 35.44 44.65 -8.12
CA PRO A 67 36.67 43.99 -7.65
C PRO A 67 37.88 44.20 -8.56
N GLY A 68 37.66 44.25 -9.88
CA GLY A 68 38.73 44.48 -10.86
C GLY A 68 39.30 45.91 -10.81
N GLN A 69 38.46 46.90 -10.50
CA GLN A 69 38.92 48.27 -10.27
C GLN A 69 39.70 48.41 -8.95
N CYS A 70 39.30 47.70 -7.89
CA CYS A 70 40.07 47.63 -6.64
C CYS A 70 41.47 47.02 -6.85
N ALA A 71 41.58 45.94 -7.62
CA ALA A 71 42.89 45.35 -7.94
C ALA A 71 43.76 46.30 -8.79
N LYS A 72 43.16 47.01 -9.76
CA LYS A 72 43.85 48.00 -10.60
C LYS A 72 44.34 49.22 -9.79
N LEU A 73 43.57 49.67 -8.80
CA LEU A 73 43.95 50.76 -7.88
C LEU A 73 45.00 50.32 -6.86
N ALA A 74 44.88 49.10 -6.30
CA ALA A 74 45.83 48.54 -5.33
C ALA A 74 47.23 48.30 -5.92
N LEU A 75 47.33 48.11 -7.23
CA LEU A 75 48.58 47.99 -7.96
C LEU A 75 49.25 49.33 -8.28
N GLY A 76 48.63 50.47 -7.92
CA GLY A 76 49.20 51.81 -8.01
C GLY A 76 49.67 52.15 -9.43
N GLY A 77 48.75 52.59 -10.29
CA GLY A 77 48.92 52.79 -11.74
C GLY A 77 50.09 53.67 -12.24
N ARG A 78 51.33 53.29 -11.97
CA ARG A 78 52.54 53.75 -12.65
C ARG A 78 53.08 52.61 -13.50
N ALA A 79 53.48 52.93 -14.73
CA ALA A 79 54.13 51.97 -15.62
C ALA A 79 55.48 51.52 -15.01
N LEU A 80 55.62 50.22 -14.76
CA LEU A 80 56.88 49.59 -14.37
C LEU A 80 57.87 49.73 -15.52
N GLN A 81 58.82 50.66 -15.40
CA GLN A 81 59.98 50.75 -16.29
C GLN A 81 61.14 49.96 -15.67
N SER A 82 61.68 49.00 -16.43
CA SER A 82 62.89 48.18 -16.20
C SER A 82 62.67 46.71 -15.76
N PRO A 83 63.20 45.71 -16.51
CA PRO A 83 63.03 44.29 -16.25
C PRO A 83 64.19 43.74 -15.39
N LYS A 84 64.30 44.13 -14.12
CA LYS A 84 65.21 43.46 -13.18
C LYS A 84 64.48 43.08 -11.89
N PHE A 85 64.23 41.77 -11.80
CA PHE A 85 63.74 40.95 -10.69
C PHE A 85 62.74 41.60 -9.73
N ALA A 86 61.49 41.16 -9.84
CA ALA A 86 60.44 41.47 -8.88
C ALA A 86 60.93 41.12 -7.47
N SER A 87 61.00 42.11 -6.59
CA SER A 87 61.41 41.88 -5.21
C SER A 87 60.46 40.87 -4.55
N ARG A 88 60.92 40.13 -3.54
CA ARG A 88 60.07 39.20 -2.76
C ARG A 88 58.75 39.84 -2.28
N LEU A 89 58.75 41.16 -2.12
CA LEU A 89 57.59 41.96 -1.76
C LEU A 89 56.54 42.06 -2.89
N GLU A 90 56.94 42.12 -4.15
CA GLU A 90 56.04 42.15 -5.30
C GLU A 90 55.41 40.78 -5.57
N LEU A 91 56.17 39.70 -5.36
CA LEU A 91 55.67 38.32 -5.41
C LEU A 91 54.63 38.05 -4.31
N LEU A 92 54.84 38.58 -3.10
CA LEU A 92 53.84 38.50 -2.02
C LEU A 92 52.60 39.35 -2.30
N ARG A 93 52.74 40.53 -2.92
CA ARG A 93 51.58 41.32 -3.38
C ARG A 93 50.79 40.61 -4.48
N ALA A 94 51.48 39.99 -5.43
CA ALA A 94 50.86 39.17 -6.47
C ALA A 94 50.07 37.99 -5.89
N ALA A 95 50.61 37.30 -4.89
CA ALA A 95 49.91 36.23 -4.18
C ALA A 95 48.63 36.71 -3.49
N SER A 96 48.68 37.88 -2.84
CA SER A 96 47.49 38.48 -2.24
C SER A 96 46.44 38.87 -3.28
N ILE A 97 46.84 39.31 -4.47
CA ILE A 97 45.92 39.64 -5.58
C ILE A 97 45.27 38.38 -6.17
N ILE A 98 46.03 37.28 -6.32
CA ILE A 98 45.48 35.96 -6.71
C ILE A 98 44.35 35.57 -5.76
N GLN A 99 44.60 35.70 -4.46
CA GLN A 99 43.65 35.31 -3.43
C GLN A 99 42.41 36.23 -3.46
N LEU A 100 42.61 37.53 -3.69
CA LEU A 100 41.51 38.49 -3.83
C LEU A 100 40.66 38.22 -5.08
N CYS A 101 41.28 37.95 -6.23
CA CYS A 101 40.57 37.61 -7.47
C CYS A 101 39.83 36.28 -7.38
N SER A 102 40.34 35.31 -6.60
CA SER A 102 39.69 34.01 -6.42
C SER A 102 38.35 34.09 -5.68
N GLY A 103 38.10 35.15 -4.90
CA GLY A 103 36.83 35.38 -4.20
C GLY A 103 35.75 36.08 -5.04
N ALA A 104 36.03 36.46 -6.30
CA ALA A 104 35.04 37.13 -7.15
C ALA A 104 33.99 36.13 -7.69
N GLN A 105 32.73 36.57 -7.82
CA GLN A 105 31.64 35.74 -8.34
C GLN A 105 31.55 35.77 -9.87
N ASN A 106 30.96 34.74 -10.48
CA ASN A 106 30.73 34.59 -11.92
C ASN A 106 32.02 34.64 -12.78
N THR A 107 32.03 35.40 -13.89
CA THR A 107 33.24 35.60 -14.72
C THR A 107 34.28 36.52 -14.05
N GLY A 108 33.94 37.06 -12.88
CA GLY A 108 34.72 37.99 -12.08
C GLY A 108 36.19 37.59 -11.91
N PRO A 109 36.52 36.33 -11.53
CA PRO A 109 37.90 35.91 -11.31
C PRO A 109 38.75 35.98 -12.59
N ALA A 110 38.21 35.56 -13.73
CA ALA A 110 38.91 35.63 -15.01
C ALA A 110 39.14 37.08 -15.44
N THR A 111 38.13 37.94 -15.33
CA THR A 111 38.26 39.37 -15.62
C THR A 111 39.22 40.09 -14.66
N CYS A 112 39.22 39.71 -13.37
CA CYS A 112 40.13 40.24 -12.35
C CYS A 112 41.59 39.86 -12.66
N TRP A 113 41.82 38.60 -13.06
CA TRP A 113 43.14 38.16 -13.50
C TRP A 113 43.64 38.92 -14.72
N LEU A 114 42.77 39.14 -15.70
CA LEU A 114 43.12 39.85 -16.93
C LEU A 114 43.50 41.33 -16.68
N ALA A 115 42.96 41.94 -15.63
CA ALA A 115 43.33 43.29 -15.21
C ALA A 115 44.77 43.38 -14.66
N VAL A 116 45.37 42.25 -14.27
CA VAL A 116 46.79 42.18 -13.90
C VAL A 116 47.66 42.35 -15.16
N PRO A 117 48.66 43.25 -15.15
CA PRO A 117 49.53 43.47 -16.31
C PRO A 117 50.15 42.16 -16.83
N ASN A 118 50.15 41.99 -18.16
CA ASN A 118 50.54 40.72 -18.79
C ASN A 118 51.96 40.26 -18.42
N GLN A 119 52.88 41.20 -18.27
CA GLN A 119 54.26 40.92 -17.85
C GLN A 119 54.33 40.29 -16.45
N LEU A 120 53.51 40.78 -15.51
CA LEU A 120 53.44 40.24 -14.15
C LEU A 120 52.77 38.85 -14.15
N ARG A 121 51.73 38.67 -14.98
CA ARG A 121 51.09 37.36 -15.17
C ARG A 121 52.08 36.30 -15.68
N GLN A 122 52.91 36.65 -16.67
CA GLN A 122 53.92 35.73 -17.19
C GLN A 122 55.01 35.42 -16.16
N GLN A 123 55.46 36.40 -15.37
CA GLN A 123 56.41 36.15 -14.29
C GLN A 123 55.86 35.24 -13.20
N MET A 124 54.59 35.39 -12.85
CA MET A 124 53.91 34.52 -11.88
C MET A 124 53.75 33.08 -12.39
N LEU A 125 53.44 32.92 -13.68
CA LEU A 125 53.38 31.59 -14.31
C LEU A 125 54.75 30.91 -14.33
N LEU A 126 55.81 31.66 -14.63
CA LEU A 126 57.19 31.14 -14.61
C LEU A 126 57.66 30.80 -13.18
N ALA A 127 57.30 31.62 -12.19
CA ALA A 127 57.64 31.37 -10.80
C ALA A 127 56.95 30.11 -10.24
N ALA A 128 55.71 29.85 -10.67
CA ALA A 128 54.96 28.67 -10.24
C ALA A 128 55.42 27.36 -10.93
N ALA A 129 56.06 27.48 -12.11
CA ALA A 129 56.58 26.33 -12.87
C ALA A 129 57.94 25.80 -12.37
N SER A 130 58.54 26.40 -11.33
CA SER A 130 59.81 25.94 -10.76
C SER A 130 59.55 24.94 -9.62
N PRO A 131 59.96 23.66 -9.71
CA PRO A 131 59.65 22.66 -8.70
C PRO A 131 60.51 22.83 -7.44
N PRO A 132 59.97 22.67 -6.21
CA PRO A 132 60.80 22.53 -5.02
C PRO A 132 61.47 21.15 -5.03
N LEU A 133 62.81 21.10 -4.91
CA LEU A 133 63.55 19.86 -4.70
C LEU A 133 63.21 19.30 -3.31
N THR A 134 62.35 18.28 -3.25
CA THR A 134 62.48 17.09 -2.38
C THR A 134 61.38 16.06 -2.73
N THR A 135 61.70 14.81 -2.44
CA THR A 135 61.18 13.53 -2.94
C THR A 135 59.68 13.23 -2.74
N GLU A 136 59.18 12.40 -3.68
CA GLU A 136 57.84 11.80 -3.83
C GLU A 136 56.74 12.68 -4.46
N PHE A 137 56.70 12.66 -5.80
CA PHE A 137 55.72 13.32 -6.64
C PHE A 137 54.50 12.43 -6.89
N ASN A 138 53.35 12.80 -6.34
CA ASN A 138 52.05 12.32 -6.79
C ASN A 138 51.61 13.18 -8.00
N VAL A 139 51.30 12.53 -9.13
CA VAL A 139 51.10 13.17 -10.45
C VAL A 139 49.90 14.14 -10.47
N GLU A 140 49.00 14.07 -9.49
CA GLU A 140 47.89 15.02 -9.36
C GLU A 140 48.27 16.40 -8.80
N SER A 141 49.46 16.57 -8.18
CA SER A 141 49.81 17.85 -7.54
C SER A 141 50.46 18.87 -8.51
N ALA A 142 51.08 18.42 -9.60
CA ALA A 142 51.75 19.30 -10.57
C ALA A 142 50.76 20.17 -11.37
N ALA A 143 49.56 19.65 -11.66
CA ALA A 143 48.49 20.38 -12.35
C ALA A 143 47.90 21.54 -11.52
N SER A 144 48.07 21.50 -10.19
CA SER A 144 47.55 22.53 -9.29
C SER A 144 48.42 23.80 -9.19
N ALA A 145 49.62 23.76 -9.80
CA ALA A 145 50.58 24.86 -9.73
C ALA A 145 50.27 26.02 -10.68
N LEU A 146 49.40 25.85 -11.67
CA LEU A 146 48.96 26.95 -12.53
C LEU A 146 48.00 27.85 -11.74
N PRO A 147 48.37 29.10 -11.37
CA PRO A 147 47.56 29.95 -10.49
C PRO A 147 46.14 30.16 -11.00
N LEU A 148 45.95 30.12 -12.32
CA LEU A 148 44.67 30.29 -12.96
C LEU A 148 43.69 29.13 -12.77
N VAL A 149 44.20 27.89 -12.73
CA VAL A 149 43.39 26.70 -12.46
C VAL A 149 42.87 26.78 -11.03
N GLN A 150 43.70 27.21 -10.08
CA GLN A 150 43.27 27.48 -8.71
C GLN A 150 42.23 28.61 -8.63
N ILE A 151 42.39 29.69 -9.38
CA ILE A 151 41.46 30.82 -9.40
C ILE A 151 40.08 30.39 -9.93
N CYS A 152 40.00 29.73 -11.08
CA CYS A 152 38.72 29.30 -11.64
C CYS A 152 38.10 28.11 -10.88
N ARG A 153 38.91 27.24 -10.24
CA ARG A 153 38.42 26.12 -9.43
C ARG A 153 37.80 26.56 -8.10
N ARG A 154 38.15 27.75 -7.60
CA ARG A 154 37.65 28.29 -6.32
C ARG A 154 36.62 29.42 -6.45
N ALA A 155 36.18 29.74 -7.67
CA ALA A 155 35.09 30.70 -7.87
C ALA A 155 33.85 30.21 -7.11
N LEU A 156 33.30 31.06 -6.23
CA LEU A 156 32.38 30.65 -5.15
C LEU A 156 30.98 30.18 -5.60
N ASP A 157 30.65 30.22 -6.89
CA ASP A 157 29.39 29.72 -7.44
C ASP A 157 29.61 28.82 -8.68
N ASP A 158 28.66 27.91 -8.95
CA ASP A 158 28.64 26.68 -9.78
C ASP A 158 29.08 26.75 -11.26
N ARG A 159 29.88 27.73 -11.70
CA ARG A 159 30.23 27.90 -13.12
C ARG A 159 31.75 28.02 -13.41
N PRO A 160 32.58 27.08 -12.94
CA PRO A 160 34.00 27.01 -13.30
C PRO A 160 34.21 26.82 -14.82
N ALA A 161 33.31 26.11 -15.51
CA ALA A 161 33.38 25.91 -16.96
C ALA A 161 33.26 27.22 -17.77
N LYS A 162 32.47 28.20 -17.29
CA LYS A 162 32.32 29.49 -17.97
C LYS A 162 33.56 30.38 -17.78
N CYS A 163 34.21 30.29 -16.61
CA CYS A 163 35.51 30.91 -16.33
C CYS A 163 36.58 30.37 -17.29
N LEU A 164 36.63 29.05 -17.48
CA LEU A 164 37.57 28.37 -18.37
C LEU A 164 37.29 28.67 -19.86
N LEU A 165 36.02 28.73 -20.26
CA LEU A 165 35.61 29.04 -21.63
C LEU A 165 35.94 30.48 -22.03
N VAL A 166 35.66 31.47 -21.17
CA VAL A 166 36.04 32.87 -21.42
C VAL A 166 37.56 33.00 -21.50
N TRP A 167 38.30 32.23 -20.70
CA TRP A 167 39.75 32.20 -20.78
C TRP A 167 40.25 31.58 -22.09
N LEU A 168 39.80 30.38 -22.47
CA LEU A 168 40.19 29.70 -23.73
C LEU A 168 39.84 30.54 -24.96
N GLU A 169 38.71 31.24 -24.93
CA GLU A 169 38.28 32.10 -26.03
C GLU A 169 39.12 33.38 -26.14
N MET A 170 39.57 33.93 -25.01
CA MET A 170 40.42 35.12 -24.94
C MET A 170 41.92 34.81 -25.04
N SER A 171 42.34 33.57 -24.79
CA SER A 171 43.73 33.11 -24.78
C SER A 171 44.25 32.62 -26.13
N LYS A 172 43.51 32.89 -27.22
CA LYS A 172 43.86 32.63 -28.63
C LYS A 172 45.24 33.17 -29.09
N SER A 173 46.00 33.85 -28.22
CA SER A 173 47.36 34.35 -28.43
C SER A 173 48.47 33.53 -27.74
N LEU A 174 48.16 32.49 -26.95
CA LEU A 174 49.15 31.63 -26.30
C LEU A 174 49.80 30.62 -27.28
N ARG A 175 51.03 30.18 -26.98
CA ARG A 175 51.75 29.20 -27.81
C ARG A 175 51.04 27.83 -27.71
N LYS A 176 51.04 27.07 -28.82
CA LYS A 176 50.36 25.76 -28.94
C LYS A 176 50.66 24.74 -27.84
N GLN A 177 51.83 24.82 -27.19
CA GLN A 177 52.23 23.93 -26.11
C GLN A 177 51.41 24.18 -24.83
N ASP A 178 51.22 25.45 -24.45
CA ASP A 178 50.48 25.85 -23.24
C ASP A 178 48.99 25.49 -23.34
N ALA A 179 48.46 25.40 -24.56
CA ALA A 179 47.09 24.97 -24.83
C ALA A 179 46.88 23.45 -24.64
N HIS A 180 47.94 22.64 -24.78
CA HIS A 180 47.87 21.19 -24.62
C HIS A 180 47.80 20.80 -23.14
N ASP A 181 48.68 21.38 -22.31
CA ASP A 181 48.73 21.13 -20.87
C ASP A 181 47.47 21.67 -20.17
N ALA A 182 46.93 22.79 -20.66
CA ALA A 182 45.65 23.31 -20.19
C ALA A 182 44.47 22.36 -20.51
N LEU A 183 44.56 21.55 -21.58
CA LEU A 183 43.48 20.65 -22.03
C LEU A 183 43.42 19.35 -21.21
N GLU A 184 44.59 18.78 -20.84
CA GLU A 184 44.65 17.61 -19.93
C GLU A 184 44.03 17.93 -18.56
N ILE A 185 44.16 19.18 -18.11
CA ILE A 185 43.59 19.64 -16.84
C ILE A 185 42.10 20.05 -17.01
N ALA A 186 41.70 20.47 -18.20
CA ALA A 186 40.31 20.85 -18.50
C ALA A 186 39.36 19.64 -18.51
N ALA A 187 39.81 18.46 -18.92
CA ALA A 187 38.98 17.26 -18.98
C ALA A 187 38.43 16.85 -17.59
N PRO A 188 39.24 16.72 -16.51
CA PRO A 188 38.75 16.49 -15.15
C PRO A 188 37.73 17.54 -14.66
N ILE A 189 37.96 18.81 -14.99
CA ILE A 189 37.11 19.93 -14.57
C ILE A 189 35.77 19.93 -15.33
N CYS A 190 35.77 19.58 -16.63
CA CYS A 190 34.53 19.39 -17.40
C CYS A 190 33.82 18.07 -17.01
N THR A 191 34.49 17.06 -16.46
CA THR A 191 33.84 15.84 -15.93
C THR A 191 33.20 16.02 -14.56
N SER A 192 33.66 16.96 -13.73
CA SER A 192 33.04 17.30 -12.44
C SER A 192 31.94 18.37 -12.56
N PHE A 193 31.32 18.49 -13.74
CA PHE A 193 30.38 19.56 -14.10
C PHE A 193 28.92 19.11 -13.88
N ASP A 194 28.25 19.68 -12.89
CA ASP A 194 26.83 19.42 -12.58
C ASP A 194 25.86 20.43 -13.25
N GLY A 195 26.32 21.18 -14.26
CA GLY A 195 25.53 22.22 -14.95
C GLY A 195 24.77 21.74 -16.19
N GLN A 196 24.15 22.67 -16.94
CA GLN A 196 23.37 22.35 -18.14
C GLN A 196 24.21 21.67 -19.24
N VAL A 197 23.72 20.54 -19.75
CA VAL A 197 24.33 19.68 -20.79
C VAL A 197 24.78 20.44 -22.05
N THR A 198 24.12 21.56 -22.37
CA THR A 198 24.48 22.42 -23.52
C THR A 198 25.84 23.09 -23.37
N ALA A 199 26.23 23.49 -22.15
CA ALA A 199 27.54 24.07 -21.86
C ALA A 199 28.66 23.01 -21.90
N LEU A 200 28.36 21.78 -21.45
CA LEU A 200 29.28 20.64 -21.57
C LEU A 200 29.51 20.24 -23.03
N LYS A 201 28.44 20.18 -23.84
CA LYS A 201 28.54 19.97 -25.30
C LYS A 201 29.40 21.03 -25.98
N GLN A 202 29.33 22.29 -25.54
CA GLN A 202 30.21 23.37 -26.03
C GLN A 202 31.67 23.23 -25.56
N CYS A 203 31.92 22.83 -24.30
CA CYS A 203 33.27 22.51 -23.79
C CYS A 203 33.95 21.45 -24.68
N VAL A 204 33.27 20.32 -24.90
CA VAL A 204 33.81 19.19 -25.69
C VAL A 204 34.01 19.55 -27.16
N LYS A 205 33.06 20.27 -27.77
CA LYS A 205 33.15 20.67 -29.18
C LYS A 205 34.34 21.59 -29.47
N LEU A 206 34.70 22.47 -28.53
CA LEU A 206 35.84 23.39 -28.68
C LEU A 206 37.18 22.73 -28.31
N ALA A 207 37.18 21.72 -27.42
CA ALA A 207 38.37 20.97 -27.05
C ALA A 207 38.77 19.91 -28.10
N ALA A 208 37.80 19.29 -28.78
CA ALA A 208 38.00 18.17 -29.71
C ALA A 208 39.08 18.36 -30.80
N PRO A 209 39.27 19.54 -31.43
CA PRO A 209 40.29 19.73 -32.47
C PRO A 209 41.74 19.66 -31.95
N HIS A 210 41.94 19.72 -30.63
CA HIS A 210 43.25 19.86 -30.00
C HIS A 210 43.72 18.58 -29.27
N LEU A 211 42.91 17.51 -29.26
CA LEU A 211 43.24 16.23 -28.64
C LEU A 211 44.13 15.37 -29.57
N ARG A 212 45.39 15.11 -29.19
CA ARG A 212 46.20 14.03 -29.76
C ARG A 212 46.12 12.80 -28.85
N ILE A 213 45.63 11.68 -29.38
CA ILE A 213 45.41 10.43 -28.63
C ILE A 213 46.70 9.58 -28.64
N GLY A 214 47.41 9.55 -27.52
CA GLY A 214 48.46 8.56 -27.21
C GLY A 214 47.88 7.24 -26.66
N ALA A 215 48.64 6.14 -26.77
CA ALA A 215 48.23 4.84 -26.21
C ALA A 215 47.93 4.97 -24.71
N GLY A 216 46.71 4.63 -24.29
CA GLY A 216 46.21 4.80 -22.93
C GLY A 216 45.11 5.86 -22.76
N SER A 217 44.96 6.80 -23.70
CA SER A 217 43.89 7.82 -23.66
C SER A 217 42.53 7.35 -24.25
N GLU A 218 42.48 6.12 -24.75
CA GLU A 218 41.30 5.53 -25.42
C GLU A 218 40.12 5.34 -24.47
N ILE A 219 40.38 5.05 -23.20
CA ILE A 219 39.37 4.91 -22.14
C ILE A 219 38.74 6.27 -21.82
N SER A 220 39.55 7.33 -21.72
CA SER A 220 39.07 8.69 -21.43
C SER A 220 38.22 9.27 -22.57
N VAL A 221 38.58 8.98 -23.82
CA VAL A 221 37.79 9.36 -25.01
C VAL A 221 36.44 8.63 -25.04
N PHE A 222 36.40 7.36 -24.64
CA PHE A 222 35.16 6.58 -24.57
C PHE A 222 34.26 7.03 -23.40
N GLN A 223 34.82 7.36 -22.23
CA GLN A 223 34.09 7.97 -21.11
C GLN A 223 33.46 9.32 -21.48
N LEU A 224 34.17 10.14 -22.26
CA LEU A 224 33.64 11.38 -22.85
C LEU A 224 32.46 11.10 -23.79
N CYS A 225 32.53 10.07 -24.64
CA CYS A 225 31.41 9.66 -25.49
C CYS A 225 30.20 9.13 -24.71
N GLN A 226 30.44 8.46 -23.58
CA GLN A 226 29.40 7.92 -22.70
C GLN A 226 28.54 9.03 -22.09
N LEU A 227 29.15 10.17 -21.78
CA LEU A 227 28.48 11.38 -21.28
C LEU A 227 27.69 12.15 -22.37
N VAL A 228 28.08 12.02 -23.65
CA VAL A 228 27.42 12.73 -24.77
C VAL A 228 26.20 11.98 -25.30
N GLY A 229 26.15 10.65 -25.15
CA GLY A 229 25.11 9.76 -25.70
C GLY A 229 23.99 9.35 -24.74
N ASP A 230 23.64 10.21 -23.77
CA ASP A 230 22.62 9.98 -22.73
C ASP A 230 22.82 8.68 -21.90
N GLY A 231 24.02 8.09 -21.89
CA GLY A 231 24.41 6.90 -21.13
C GLY A 231 23.72 5.57 -21.51
N MET A 232 22.56 5.62 -22.17
CA MET A 232 21.66 4.47 -22.37
C MET A 232 21.52 4.06 -23.85
N ASN A 233 21.95 4.91 -24.79
CA ASN A 233 21.73 4.66 -26.21
C ASN A 233 23.02 4.12 -26.87
N LEU A 234 23.20 2.79 -26.77
CA LEU A 234 24.36 2.06 -27.33
C LEU A 234 24.67 2.43 -28.81
N PRO A 235 23.68 2.60 -29.71
CA PRO A 235 23.91 3.14 -31.05
C PRO A 235 24.64 4.48 -31.08
N ALA A 236 24.28 5.45 -30.23
CA ALA A 236 24.88 6.78 -30.19
C ALA A 236 26.30 6.75 -29.60
N LEU A 237 26.55 5.85 -28.63
CA LEU A 237 27.88 5.59 -28.07
C LEU A 237 28.84 5.02 -29.13
N VAL A 238 28.37 4.03 -29.89
CA VAL A 238 29.12 3.42 -30.99
C VAL A 238 29.32 4.43 -32.13
N GLU A 239 28.35 5.29 -32.41
CA GLU A 239 28.48 6.34 -33.43
C GLU A 239 29.44 7.47 -33.00
N CYS A 240 29.44 7.87 -31.73
CA CYS A 240 30.41 8.81 -31.16
C CYS A 240 31.84 8.27 -31.28
N THR A 241 32.04 6.98 -30.98
CA THR A 241 33.36 6.34 -31.05
C THR A 241 33.81 6.10 -32.50
N LEU A 242 32.88 5.77 -33.40
CA LEU A 242 33.13 5.72 -34.85
C LEU A 242 33.50 7.10 -35.43
N ASN A 243 32.89 8.18 -34.93
CA ASN A 243 33.19 9.55 -35.36
C ASN A 243 34.53 10.06 -34.81
N LEU A 244 35.00 9.55 -33.66
CA LEU A 244 36.25 9.98 -33.05
C LEU A 244 37.51 9.28 -33.59
N ARG A 245 37.43 8.13 -34.26
CA ARG A 245 38.60 7.54 -34.94
C ARG A 245 38.26 6.49 -35.99
N ARG A 246 38.93 6.56 -37.15
CA ARG A 246 38.69 5.65 -38.27
C ARG A 246 39.47 4.33 -38.28
N LYS A 247 40.50 4.05 -37.45
CA LYS A 247 41.19 2.73 -37.46
C LYS A 247 41.86 2.35 -36.13
N HIS A 248 41.64 1.10 -35.71
CA HIS A 248 42.33 0.26 -34.69
C HIS A 248 41.87 0.34 -33.22
N ILE A 249 40.84 -0.45 -32.87
CA ILE A 249 40.48 -0.86 -31.48
C ILE A 249 40.56 -2.39 -31.41
N SER A 250 41.13 -2.96 -30.35
CA SER A 250 41.30 -4.42 -30.21
C SER A 250 40.02 -5.13 -29.72
N PRO A 251 39.79 -6.42 -30.07
CA PRO A 251 38.60 -7.17 -29.64
C PRO A 251 38.47 -7.31 -28.11
N SER A 252 39.59 -7.50 -27.40
CA SER A 252 39.59 -7.62 -25.94
C SER A 252 39.14 -6.33 -25.25
N THR A 253 39.50 -5.17 -25.80
CA THR A 253 39.02 -3.86 -25.33
C THR A 253 37.51 -3.73 -25.52
N ILE A 254 36.95 -4.22 -26.63
CA ILE A 254 35.49 -4.21 -26.87
C ILE A 254 34.76 -5.12 -25.87
N ALA A 255 35.30 -6.30 -25.58
CA ALA A 255 34.72 -7.22 -24.59
C ALA A 255 34.72 -6.61 -23.17
N GLN A 256 35.85 -6.04 -22.73
CA GLN A 256 35.95 -5.34 -21.44
C GLN A 256 35.00 -4.14 -21.36
N VAL A 257 34.87 -3.37 -22.44
CA VAL A 257 33.96 -2.22 -22.50
C VAL A 257 32.50 -2.65 -22.38
N CYS A 258 32.10 -3.77 -23.02
CA CYS A 258 30.75 -4.30 -22.87
C CYS A 258 30.46 -4.85 -21.46
N VAL A 259 31.47 -5.36 -20.75
CA VAL A 259 31.36 -5.75 -19.34
C VAL A 259 31.11 -4.51 -18.47
N GLU A 260 31.87 -3.44 -18.69
CA GLU A 260 31.82 -2.26 -17.83
C GLU A 260 30.61 -1.37 -18.09
N THR A 261 30.16 -1.27 -19.35
CA THR A 261 28.87 -0.63 -19.67
C THR A 261 27.68 -1.38 -19.09
N SER A 262 27.76 -2.71 -18.99
CA SER A 262 26.71 -3.50 -18.34
C SER A 262 26.58 -3.20 -16.85
N ARG A 263 27.72 -3.01 -16.15
CA ARG A 263 27.73 -2.63 -14.74
C ARG A 263 27.14 -1.25 -14.47
N VAL A 264 27.39 -0.28 -15.36
CA VAL A 264 27.01 1.13 -15.12
C VAL A 264 25.62 1.47 -15.67
N ALA A 265 25.22 0.90 -16.81
CA ALA A 265 23.99 1.30 -17.52
C ALA A 265 22.86 0.25 -17.47
N GLY A 266 23.04 -0.87 -16.78
CA GLY A 266 22.03 -1.95 -16.68
C GLY A 266 21.72 -2.66 -18.01
N ILE A 267 22.47 -2.36 -19.07
CA ILE A 267 22.36 -3.03 -20.37
C ILE A 267 22.92 -4.43 -20.21
N GLN A 268 22.13 -5.47 -20.56
CA GLN A 268 22.65 -6.82 -20.45
C GLN A 268 23.87 -7.02 -21.38
N PRO A 269 24.99 -7.56 -20.89
CA PRO A 269 26.27 -7.54 -21.60
C PRO A 269 26.19 -8.29 -22.94
N HIS A 270 25.33 -9.31 -23.03
CA HIS A 270 25.10 -10.07 -24.27
C HIS A 270 24.49 -9.21 -25.39
N THR A 271 23.69 -8.20 -25.06
CA THR A 271 23.08 -7.27 -26.03
C THR A 271 24.14 -6.33 -26.60
N CYS A 272 25.04 -5.82 -25.74
CA CYS A 272 26.19 -5.02 -26.15
C CYS A 272 27.09 -5.82 -27.09
N PHE A 273 27.37 -7.07 -26.71
CA PHE A 273 28.20 -7.98 -27.47
C PHE A 273 27.66 -8.28 -28.88
N LEU A 274 26.37 -8.64 -28.98
CA LEU A 274 25.72 -8.94 -30.26
C LEU A 274 25.63 -7.70 -31.16
N GLY A 275 25.32 -6.54 -30.57
CA GLY A 275 25.29 -5.26 -31.29
C GLY A 275 26.67 -4.83 -31.81
N ALA A 276 27.72 -5.01 -31.00
CA ALA A 276 29.09 -4.75 -31.41
C ALA A 276 29.48 -5.67 -32.59
N ARG A 277 29.26 -6.98 -32.49
CA ARG A 277 29.63 -7.93 -33.56
C ARG A 277 28.87 -7.67 -34.87
N GLN A 278 27.56 -7.38 -34.83
CA GLN A 278 26.77 -7.10 -36.04
C GLN A 278 27.22 -5.84 -36.79
N LYS A 279 27.71 -4.83 -36.06
CA LYS A 279 28.17 -3.55 -36.65
C LYS A 279 29.67 -3.54 -36.96
N LEU A 280 30.46 -4.38 -36.32
CA LEU A 280 31.90 -4.52 -36.54
C LEU A 280 32.23 -5.59 -37.61
N ARG A 281 31.52 -5.54 -38.76
CA ARG A 281 31.70 -6.48 -39.89
C ARG A 281 33.10 -6.47 -40.52
N TRP A 282 33.95 -5.54 -40.11
CA TRP A 282 35.33 -5.40 -40.56
C TRP A 282 36.32 -6.27 -39.76
N MET A 283 35.88 -6.92 -38.67
CA MET A 283 36.71 -7.80 -37.85
C MET A 283 36.79 -9.21 -38.47
N ASP A 284 38.01 -9.75 -38.59
CA ASP A 284 38.24 -11.09 -39.14
C ASP A 284 37.69 -12.21 -38.24
N GLU A 285 37.51 -13.42 -38.80
CA GLU A 285 36.92 -14.55 -38.07
C GLU A 285 37.73 -14.91 -36.82
N GLY A 286 39.06 -14.81 -36.88
CA GLY A 286 39.94 -15.03 -35.73
C GLY A 286 39.69 -14.03 -34.58
N GLY A 287 39.47 -12.75 -34.91
CA GLY A 287 39.08 -11.72 -33.95
C GLY A 287 37.71 -11.99 -33.33
N GLN A 288 36.74 -12.45 -34.12
CA GLN A 288 35.39 -12.79 -33.62
C GLN A 288 35.39 -14.02 -32.70
N VAL A 289 36.21 -15.03 -33.00
CA VAL A 289 36.35 -16.24 -32.17
C VAL A 289 37.02 -15.91 -30.83
N THR A 290 38.10 -15.13 -30.86
CA THR A 290 38.78 -14.66 -29.64
C THR A 290 37.83 -13.83 -28.78
N LEU A 291 37.04 -12.95 -29.40
CA LEU A 291 36.03 -12.14 -28.75
C LEU A 291 34.96 -12.98 -28.03
N CYS A 292 34.44 -14.04 -28.67
CA CYS A 292 33.49 -14.96 -28.03
C CYS A 292 34.10 -15.78 -26.90
N LYS A 293 35.33 -16.26 -27.08
CA LYS A 293 36.04 -17.03 -26.06
C LYS A 293 36.25 -16.20 -24.80
N ASP A 294 36.73 -14.97 -24.96
CA ASP A 294 36.96 -14.06 -23.84
C ASP A 294 35.64 -13.67 -23.17
N ALA A 295 34.57 -13.38 -23.93
CA ALA A 295 33.26 -13.08 -23.36
C ALA A 295 32.65 -14.26 -22.57
N SER A 296 32.88 -15.50 -23.00
CA SER A 296 32.42 -16.70 -22.30
C SER A 296 33.09 -16.93 -20.95
N ALA A 297 34.30 -16.37 -20.74
CA ALA A 297 34.98 -16.41 -19.45
C ALA A 297 34.31 -15.51 -18.40
N TYR A 298 33.52 -14.53 -18.84
CA TYR A 298 32.86 -13.57 -17.96
C TYR A 298 31.35 -13.81 -17.78
N PHE A 299 30.68 -14.58 -18.67
CA PHE A 299 29.22 -14.76 -18.64
C PHE A 299 28.74 -16.16 -19.04
N ALA A 300 27.86 -16.76 -18.22
CA ALA A 300 27.38 -18.15 -18.39
C ALA A 300 26.35 -18.38 -19.52
N SER A 301 25.65 -17.33 -20.00
CA SER A 301 24.63 -17.43 -21.07
C SER A 301 25.19 -17.20 -22.49
N VAL A 302 26.39 -16.63 -22.59
CA VAL A 302 27.09 -16.33 -23.86
C VAL A 302 27.57 -17.58 -24.63
N PRO A 303 28.00 -18.70 -23.99
CA PRO A 303 28.54 -19.84 -24.72
C PRO A 303 27.54 -20.48 -25.69
N VAL A 304 26.26 -20.58 -25.28
CA VAL A 304 25.20 -21.20 -26.09
C VAL A 304 24.80 -20.35 -27.28
N THR A 305 24.65 -19.05 -27.05
CA THR A 305 24.28 -18.10 -28.10
C THR A 305 25.41 -17.98 -29.12
N CYS A 306 26.67 -17.92 -28.65
CA CYS A 306 27.81 -17.91 -29.56
C CYS A 306 27.98 -19.27 -30.29
N ALA A 307 27.77 -20.40 -29.61
CA ALA A 307 27.78 -21.74 -30.23
C ALA A 307 26.73 -21.90 -31.33
N SER A 308 25.49 -21.47 -31.08
CA SER A 308 24.38 -21.51 -32.05
C SER A 308 24.70 -20.67 -33.30
N GLU A 309 25.19 -19.45 -33.09
CA GLU A 309 25.54 -18.53 -34.18
C GLU A 309 26.79 -18.97 -34.96
N MET A 310 27.81 -19.52 -34.30
CA MET A 310 28.97 -20.11 -34.98
C MET A 310 28.57 -21.30 -35.85
N LYS A 311 27.65 -22.15 -35.36
CA LYS A 311 27.09 -23.24 -36.16
C LYS A 311 26.30 -22.73 -37.37
N ASN A 312 25.49 -21.68 -37.20
CA ASN A 312 24.73 -21.08 -38.30
C ASN A 312 25.64 -20.40 -39.34
N THR A 313 26.68 -19.71 -38.89
CA THR A 313 27.69 -19.07 -39.76
C THR A 313 28.45 -20.13 -40.55
N ALA A 314 28.90 -21.21 -39.90
CA ALA A 314 29.56 -22.31 -40.59
C ALA A 314 28.63 -23.03 -41.56
N ARG A 315 27.34 -23.19 -41.23
CA ARG A 315 26.35 -23.76 -42.15
C ARG A 315 26.13 -22.89 -43.39
N MET A 316 26.20 -21.56 -43.25
CA MET A 316 26.17 -20.63 -44.39
C MET A 316 27.46 -20.65 -45.22
N LEU A 317 28.62 -20.92 -44.62
CA LEU A 317 29.89 -21.04 -45.34
C LEU A 317 30.00 -22.39 -46.06
N LEU A 318 29.55 -23.47 -45.43
CA LEU A 318 29.53 -24.82 -46.01
C LEU A 318 28.57 -24.96 -47.19
N SER A 319 27.51 -24.13 -47.27
CA SER A 319 26.65 -24.09 -48.46
C SER A 319 27.33 -23.45 -49.67
N SER A 320 28.45 -22.74 -49.47
CA SER A 320 29.21 -22.08 -50.55
C SER A 320 30.43 -22.89 -51.05
N ASN A 321 30.90 -23.90 -50.31
CA ASN A 321 31.97 -24.79 -50.77
C ASN A 321 32.02 -26.13 -49.97
N PRO A 322 31.57 -27.26 -50.55
CA PRO A 322 31.43 -28.54 -49.82
C PRO A 322 32.71 -29.38 -49.66
N ALA A 323 33.91 -28.87 -49.98
CA ALA A 323 35.11 -29.70 -50.15
C ALA A 323 36.07 -29.81 -48.94
N SER A 324 35.78 -29.23 -47.76
CA SER A 324 36.68 -29.31 -46.59
C SER A 324 36.02 -29.96 -45.37
N SER A 325 36.11 -31.29 -45.26
CA SER A 325 35.56 -32.05 -44.13
C SER A 325 36.32 -31.85 -42.80
N SER A 326 37.59 -31.44 -42.83
CA SER A 326 38.41 -31.24 -41.63
C SER A 326 38.00 -30.02 -40.80
N SER A 327 37.52 -28.94 -41.42
CA SER A 327 37.08 -27.73 -40.71
C SER A 327 35.79 -27.92 -39.93
N THR A 328 34.93 -28.85 -40.36
CA THR A 328 33.68 -29.21 -39.67
C THR A 328 33.90 -29.93 -38.34
N GLU A 329 34.95 -30.74 -38.26
CA GLU A 329 35.28 -31.50 -37.05
C GLU A 329 35.91 -30.59 -35.98
N GLU A 330 36.85 -29.73 -36.37
CA GLU A 330 37.43 -28.72 -35.46
C GLU A 330 36.38 -27.76 -34.92
N LEU A 331 35.44 -27.32 -35.77
CA LEU A 331 34.34 -26.46 -35.34
C LEU A 331 33.37 -27.20 -34.40
N SER A 332 33.06 -28.48 -34.66
CA SER A 332 32.22 -29.30 -33.78
C SER A 332 32.86 -29.50 -32.41
N ILE A 333 34.19 -29.70 -32.37
CA ILE A 333 34.97 -29.80 -31.13
C ILE A 333 35.00 -28.44 -30.40
N LEU A 334 35.13 -27.33 -31.12
CA LEU A 334 35.09 -25.98 -30.55
C LEU A 334 33.73 -25.65 -29.94
N VAL A 335 32.63 -25.96 -30.64
CA VAL A 335 31.25 -25.80 -30.16
C VAL A 335 31.01 -26.70 -28.94
N ALA A 336 31.53 -27.94 -28.93
CA ALA A 336 31.46 -28.84 -27.78
C ALA A 336 32.25 -28.31 -26.58
N ASN A 337 33.41 -27.68 -26.80
CA ASN A 337 34.21 -27.07 -25.74
C ASN A 337 33.56 -25.79 -25.19
N LEU A 338 32.87 -24.99 -26.02
CA LEU A 338 32.06 -23.84 -25.58
C LEU A 338 30.84 -24.30 -24.76
N CYS A 339 30.17 -25.37 -25.19
CA CYS A 339 29.05 -25.95 -24.45
C CYS A 339 29.45 -26.62 -23.13
N ARG A 340 30.75 -26.89 -22.91
CA ARG A 340 31.27 -27.47 -21.66
C ARG A 340 31.17 -26.53 -20.47
N SER A 341 31.16 -25.21 -20.70
CA SER A 341 31.05 -24.20 -19.63
C SER A 341 29.61 -23.78 -19.32
N ALA A 342 28.62 -24.34 -20.00
CA ALA A 342 27.21 -24.07 -19.71
C ALA A 342 26.77 -24.77 -18.42
N THR A 343 26.36 -23.98 -17.42
CA THR A 343 25.96 -24.48 -16.08
C THR A 343 24.44 -24.44 -15.84
N ASN A 344 23.69 -23.65 -16.61
CA ASN A 344 22.24 -23.54 -16.49
C ASN A 344 21.51 -24.62 -17.34
N ALA A 345 20.50 -25.25 -16.74
CA ALA A 345 19.59 -26.23 -17.34
C ALA A 345 19.10 -25.88 -18.77
N SER A 346 18.68 -24.63 -18.97
CA SER A 346 18.19 -24.14 -20.26
C SER A 346 19.30 -24.12 -21.31
N SER A 347 20.46 -23.58 -20.93
CA SER A 347 21.65 -23.50 -21.77
C SER A 347 22.20 -24.88 -22.15
N VAL A 348 22.16 -25.82 -21.22
CA VAL A 348 22.54 -27.22 -21.41
C VAL A 348 21.62 -27.92 -22.41
N ASN A 349 20.30 -27.76 -22.26
CA ASN A 349 19.30 -28.31 -23.19
C ASN A 349 19.51 -27.82 -24.62
N GLU A 350 19.77 -26.53 -24.77
CA GLU A 350 20.03 -25.90 -26.06
C GLU A 350 21.34 -26.44 -26.69
N CYS A 351 22.41 -26.59 -25.89
CA CYS A 351 23.67 -27.18 -26.32
C CYS A 351 23.55 -28.65 -26.77
N VAL A 352 22.73 -29.45 -26.08
CA VAL A 352 22.43 -30.84 -26.47
C VAL A 352 21.70 -30.90 -27.81
N ARG A 353 20.81 -29.94 -28.11
CA ARG A 353 20.14 -29.83 -29.42
C ARG A 353 21.08 -29.39 -30.54
N LEU A 354 22.16 -28.68 -30.21
CA LEU A 354 23.10 -28.12 -31.19
C LEU A 354 24.17 -29.11 -31.65
N LEU A 355 24.38 -30.24 -30.98
CA LEU A 355 25.45 -31.19 -31.32
C LEU A 355 24.91 -32.62 -31.49
N PRO A 356 25.45 -33.43 -32.42
CA PRO A 356 25.06 -34.82 -32.54
C PRO A 356 25.54 -35.62 -31.31
N VAL A 357 24.77 -36.63 -30.89
CA VAL A 357 24.94 -37.35 -29.61
C VAL A 357 26.35 -37.95 -29.42
N HIS A 358 27.04 -38.32 -30.50
CA HIS A 358 28.40 -38.86 -30.46
C HIS A 358 29.49 -37.82 -30.15
N ALA A 359 29.16 -36.52 -30.18
CA ALA A 359 30.06 -35.44 -29.77
C ALA A 359 30.24 -35.36 -28.24
N PHE A 360 29.47 -36.12 -27.47
CA PHE A 360 29.52 -36.18 -26.00
C PHE A 360 29.93 -37.57 -25.51
N THR A 361 30.77 -37.63 -24.48
CA THR A 361 31.01 -38.88 -23.76
C THR A 361 29.78 -39.29 -22.93
N VAL A 362 29.62 -40.59 -22.60
CA VAL A 362 28.48 -41.09 -21.81
C VAL A 362 28.33 -40.34 -20.47
N SER A 363 29.44 -40.02 -19.81
CA SER A 363 29.44 -39.24 -18.57
C SER A 363 29.08 -37.77 -18.78
N GLN A 364 29.36 -37.20 -19.96
CA GLN A 364 28.91 -35.85 -20.36
C GLN A 364 27.41 -35.83 -20.68
N ALA A 365 26.91 -36.83 -21.41
CA ALA A 365 25.49 -36.96 -21.72
C ALA A 365 24.63 -37.12 -20.44
N ILE A 366 25.10 -37.88 -19.45
CA ILE A 366 24.39 -38.05 -18.16
C ILE A 366 24.32 -36.74 -17.36
N ARG A 367 25.38 -35.94 -17.34
CA ARG A 367 25.36 -34.61 -16.69
C ARG A 367 24.44 -33.63 -17.41
N LEU A 368 24.44 -33.67 -18.74
CA LEU A 368 23.61 -32.79 -19.57
C LEU A 368 22.11 -33.16 -19.45
N CYS A 369 21.77 -34.45 -19.39
CA CYS A 369 20.39 -34.91 -19.18
C CYS A 369 19.85 -34.60 -17.78
N ALA A 370 20.68 -34.69 -16.73
CA ALA A 370 20.24 -34.38 -15.35
C ALA A 370 19.89 -32.90 -15.14
N ALA A 371 20.53 -31.98 -15.88
CA ALA A 371 20.20 -30.56 -15.83
C ALA A 371 18.92 -30.21 -16.60
N SER A 372 18.55 -30.99 -17.62
CA SER A 372 17.45 -30.68 -18.54
C SER A 372 16.02 -30.87 -18.00
N THR A 373 15.84 -31.54 -16.86
CA THR A 373 14.52 -31.99 -16.35
C THR A 373 13.96 -31.15 -15.19
N MET A 374 14.61 -30.07 -14.78
CA MET A 374 14.14 -29.23 -13.66
C MET A 374 13.12 -28.15 -14.12
N PRO A 375 12.00 -27.96 -13.40
CA PRO A 375 11.03 -26.91 -13.68
C PRO A 375 11.59 -25.52 -13.33
N THR A 376 11.46 -24.58 -14.27
CA THR A 376 12.08 -23.24 -14.22
C THR A 376 11.35 -22.22 -13.33
N LYS A 377 10.33 -22.61 -12.57
CA LYS A 377 9.39 -21.65 -11.96
C LYS A 377 9.68 -21.17 -10.54
N ASP A 378 10.60 -21.79 -9.80
CA ASP A 378 10.84 -21.44 -8.38
C ASP A 378 12.31 -21.07 -8.06
N LEU A 379 13.07 -20.61 -9.06
CA LEU A 379 14.50 -20.27 -8.93
C LEU A 379 14.70 -18.77 -8.58
N GLU A 380 14.34 -18.37 -7.36
CA GLU A 380 14.90 -17.14 -6.76
C GLU A 380 15.75 -17.41 -5.49
N GLU A 381 15.78 -18.64 -4.96
CA GLU A 381 16.74 -19.03 -3.91
C GLU A 381 17.86 -19.92 -4.49
N GLU A 382 18.93 -19.28 -4.96
CA GLU A 382 20.19 -19.93 -5.29
C GLU A 382 20.86 -20.47 -4.01
N THR A 383 21.08 -21.79 -3.89
CA THR A 383 22.34 -22.44 -3.39
C THR A 383 22.28 -23.93 -2.97
N SER A 384 21.28 -24.76 -3.30
CA SER A 384 21.40 -26.21 -2.96
C SER A 384 20.64 -27.24 -3.80
N VAL A 385 19.56 -26.86 -4.50
CA VAL A 385 18.66 -27.85 -5.13
C VAL A 385 19.26 -28.57 -6.35
N ALA A 386 20.26 -27.96 -7.02
CA ALA A 386 20.85 -28.50 -8.25
C ALA A 386 21.73 -29.77 -8.06
N PHE A 387 22.10 -30.14 -6.82
CA PHE A 387 23.05 -31.24 -6.56
C PHE A 387 22.40 -32.59 -6.18
N TYR A 388 21.12 -32.62 -5.80
CA TYR A 388 20.50 -33.82 -5.21
C TYR A 388 20.30 -34.99 -6.19
N PRO A 389 19.79 -34.80 -7.43
CA PRO A 389 19.57 -35.92 -8.34
C PRO A 389 20.87 -36.65 -8.69
N THR A 390 21.97 -35.91 -8.87
CA THR A 390 23.29 -36.47 -9.18
C THR A 390 23.92 -37.20 -7.99
N SER A 391 23.84 -36.63 -6.79
CA SER A 391 24.35 -37.28 -5.56
C SER A 391 23.59 -38.57 -5.30
N CYS A 392 22.26 -38.50 -5.26
CA CYS A 392 21.36 -39.64 -5.11
C CYS A 392 21.65 -40.74 -6.14
N ALA A 393 21.73 -40.40 -7.44
CA ALA A 393 21.93 -41.39 -8.50
C ALA A 393 23.30 -42.07 -8.39
N SER A 394 24.34 -41.35 -7.98
CA SER A 394 25.68 -41.91 -7.82
C SER A 394 25.74 -42.96 -6.69
N GLU A 395 25.11 -42.65 -5.56
CA GLU A 395 25.04 -43.53 -4.39
C GLU A 395 24.10 -44.71 -4.63
N ALA A 396 22.91 -44.45 -5.17
CA ALA A 396 21.95 -45.49 -5.56
C ALA A 396 22.56 -46.49 -6.54
N ARG A 397 23.39 -46.04 -7.49
CA ARG A 397 24.11 -46.92 -8.42
C ARG A 397 25.04 -47.89 -7.69
N LEU A 398 25.83 -47.41 -6.73
CA LEU A 398 26.76 -48.26 -5.97
C LEU A 398 26.01 -49.32 -5.16
N LEU A 399 24.90 -48.93 -4.53
CA LEU A 399 24.04 -49.83 -3.76
C LEU A 399 23.40 -50.90 -4.65
N LEU A 400 22.88 -50.50 -5.82
CA LEU A 400 22.30 -51.41 -6.79
C LEU A 400 23.35 -52.37 -7.39
N GLN A 401 24.55 -51.89 -7.70
CA GLN A 401 25.65 -52.74 -8.18
C GLN A 401 26.03 -53.82 -7.15
N ARG A 402 26.15 -53.47 -5.87
CA ARG A 402 26.44 -54.44 -4.81
C ARG A 402 25.36 -55.51 -4.68
N SER A 403 24.08 -55.13 -4.81
CA SER A 403 22.97 -56.09 -4.71
C SER A 403 22.85 -57.03 -5.90
N VAL A 404 23.22 -56.58 -7.10
CA VAL A 404 23.22 -57.42 -8.32
C VAL A 404 24.37 -58.43 -8.34
N LEU A 405 25.50 -58.13 -7.69
CA LEU A 405 26.62 -59.10 -7.61
C LEU A 405 26.27 -60.33 -6.78
N VAL A 406 25.31 -60.22 -5.86
CA VAL A 406 24.93 -61.31 -4.94
C VAL A 406 23.82 -62.17 -5.51
N ASN A 407 22.91 -61.60 -6.31
CA ASN A 407 21.77 -62.32 -6.89
C ASN A 407 21.79 -62.18 -8.42
N ALA A 408 21.78 -63.32 -9.12
CA ALA A 408 21.83 -63.40 -10.59
C ALA A 408 20.99 -62.29 -11.28
N SER A 409 21.64 -61.55 -12.17
CA SER A 409 21.32 -60.27 -12.81
C SER A 409 19.94 -60.10 -13.49
N THR A 410 18.99 -61.03 -13.34
CA THR A 410 17.74 -61.05 -14.13
C THR A 410 16.58 -60.24 -13.56
N ASP A 411 16.58 -59.86 -12.27
CA ASP A 411 15.37 -59.35 -11.61
C ASP A 411 15.08 -57.83 -11.82
N LEU A 412 16.11 -57.00 -12.09
CA LEU A 412 15.91 -55.55 -12.27
C LEU A 412 15.28 -55.19 -13.62
N GLY A 413 15.43 -56.03 -14.64
CA GLY A 413 14.99 -55.74 -16.03
C GLY A 413 15.70 -54.57 -16.70
N MET A 414 16.68 -53.94 -16.04
CA MET A 414 17.49 -52.83 -16.54
C MET A 414 18.85 -52.75 -15.84
N SER A 415 19.78 -51.95 -16.37
CA SER A 415 21.10 -51.78 -15.76
C SER A 415 21.00 -51.04 -14.40
N PRO A 416 21.90 -51.31 -13.44
CA PRO A 416 21.92 -50.59 -12.15
C PRO A 416 22.00 -49.06 -12.28
N SER A 417 22.63 -48.57 -13.35
CA SER A 417 22.73 -47.13 -13.62
C SER A 417 21.38 -46.55 -14.08
N ALA A 418 20.64 -47.27 -14.93
CA ALA A 418 19.32 -46.84 -15.36
C ALA A 418 18.31 -46.83 -14.19
N ALA A 419 18.36 -47.86 -13.35
CA ALA A 419 17.53 -47.94 -12.14
C ALA A 419 17.86 -46.82 -11.15
N ALA A 420 19.15 -46.51 -10.93
CA ALA A 420 19.57 -45.41 -10.06
C ALA A 420 19.04 -44.04 -10.54
N VAL A 421 19.09 -43.78 -11.85
CA VAL A 421 18.49 -42.57 -12.44
C VAL A 421 16.98 -42.57 -12.23
N GLN A 422 16.29 -43.69 -12.47
CA GLN A 422 14.84 -43.78 -12.31
C GLN A 422 14.36 -43.53 -10.87
N ILE A 423 15.15 -43.92 -9.87
CA ILE A 423 14.85 -43.70 -8.45
C ILE A 423 15.04 -42.21 -8.09
N CYS A 424 16.09 -41.59 -8.64
CA CYS A 424 16.53 -40.25 -8.25
C CYS A 424 16.08 -39.11 -9.17
N GLU A 425 15.38 -39.41 -10.28
CA GLU A 425 14.96 -38.44 -11.31
C GLU A 425 14.15 -37.27 -10.73
N GLN A 426 13.37 -37.50 -9.68
CA GLN A 426 12.52 -36.50 -9.02
C GLN A 426 12.91 -36.28 -7.55
N ALA A 427 14.15 -36.62 -7.18
CA ALA A 427 14.61 -36.53 -5.80
C ALA A 427 14.90 -35.07 -5.42
N THR A 428 14.26 -34.59 -4.36
CA THR A 428 14.55 -33.29 -3.73
C THR A 428 15.59 -33.41 -2.62
N SER A 429 16.06 -34.62 -2.30
CA SER A 429 17.06 -34.94 -1.28
C SER A 429 17.75 -36.28 -1.59
N ASN A 430 18.74 -36.69 -0.78
CA ASN A 430 19.34 -38.03 -0.87
C ASN A 430 18.46 -39.13 -0.22
N ALA A 431 17.21 -38.84 0.16
CA ALA A 431 16.33 -39.81 0.79
C ALA A 431 16.09 -41.09 -0.04
N PRO A 432 15.99 -41.06 -1.38
CA PRO A 432 15.84 -42.29 -2.16
C PRO A 432 17.06 -43.22 -2.09
N SER A 433 18.29 -42.67 -2.12
CA SER A 433 19.51 -43.48 -1.96
C SER A 433 19.65 -43.99 -0.53
N GLN A 434 19.32 -43.17 0.47
CA GLN A 434 19.30 -43.58 1.88
C GLN A 434 18.28 -44.72 2.12
N CYS A 435 17.05 -44.59 1.60
CA CYS A 435 16.04 -45.66 1.64
C CYS A 435 16.55 -46.96 1.00
N LEU A 436 17.26 -46.89 -0.13
CA LEU A 436 17.87 -48.07 -0.75
C LEU A 436 18.96 -48.69 0.14
N ALA A 437 19.78 -47.87 0.78
CA ALA A 437 20.82 -48.34 1.70
C ALA A 437 20.18 -49.07 2.89
N ASP A 438 19.15 -48.48 3.49
CA ASP A 438 18.49 -49.01 4.69
C ASP A 438 17.63 -50.26 4.41
N THR A 439 17.26 -50.48 3.14
CA THR A 439 16.55 -51.71 2.70
C THR A 439 17.49 -52.80 2.18
N GLN A 440 18.80 -52.54 2.04
CA GLN A 440 19.72 -53.47 1.36
C GLN A 440 19.84 -54.85 2.02
N HIS A 441 19.61 -54.92 3.32
CA HIS A 441 19.67 -56.14 4.12
C HIS A 441 18.32 -56.86 4.25
N ASP A 442 17.25 -56.31 3.65
CA ASP A 442 15.94 -56.96 3.64
C ASP A 442 15.87 -58.04 2.57
N GLN A 443 16.03 -59.30 2.98
CA GLN A 443 15.95 -60.45 2.07
C GLN A 443 14.55 -60.65 1.47
N ALA A 444 13.49 -60.12 2.09
CA ALA A 444 12.13 -60.21 1.54
C ALA A 444 11.93 -59.24 0.35
N LEU A 445 12.71 -58.16 0.27
CA LEU A 445 12.62 -57.18 -0.80
C LEU A 445 13.63 -57.45 -1.92
N SER A 446 13.11 -57.95 -3.04
CA SER A 446 13.90 -58.04 -4.28
C SER A 446 14.42 -56.66 -4.72
N ALA A 447 15.47 -56.63 -5.55
CA ALA A 447 16.07 -55.36 -6.00
C ALA A 447 15.04 -54.46 -6.71
N LYS A 448 14.15 -55.07 -7.51
CA LYS A 448 13.05 -54.38 -8.18
C LYS A 448 12.03 -53.81 -7.19
N ARG A 449 11.68 -54.55 -6.14
CA ARG A 449 10.76 -54.10 -5.07
C ARG A 449 11.36 -52.96 -4.24
N ARG A 450 12.66 -53.03 -3.91
CA ARG A 450 13.40 -51.94 -3.23
C ARG A 450 13.40 -50.66 -4.06
N MET A 451 13.67 -50.77 -5.36
CA MET A 451 13.58 -49.66 -6.29
C MET A 451 12.18 -49.02 -6.27
N HIS A 452 11.12 -49.83 -6.34
CA HIS A 452 9.75 -49.32 -6.32
C HIS A 452 9.37 -48.67 -4.99
N LEU A 453 9.84 -49.20 -3.86
CA LEU A 453 9.59 -48.67 -2.52
C LEU A 453 10.27 -47.31 -2.32
N CYS A 454 11.52 -47.17 -2.77
CA CYS A 454 12.31 -45.96 -2.53
C CYS A 454 12.16 -44.89 -3.62
N LYS A 455 11.46 -45.18 -4.71
CA LYS A 455 11.20 -44.22 -5.78
C LYS A 455 10.38 -43.04 -5.25
N ARG A 456 10.90 -41.80 -5.41
CA ARG A 456 10.30 -40.54 -4.91
C ARG A 456 10.24 -40.42 -3.37
N ALA A 457 11.06 -41.17 -2.64
CA ALA A 457 11.16 -41.00 -1.19
C ALA A 457 11.64 -39.57 -0.85
N LYS A 458 10.94 -38.90 0.08
CA LYS A 458 11.35 -37.60 0.63
C LYS A 458 12.12 -37.73 1.95
N SER A 459 11.95 -38.85 2.64
CA SER A 459 12.59 -39.25 3.89
C SER A 459 12.81 -40.78 3.91
N ASP A 460 13.26 -41.33 5.04
CA ASP A 460 13.35 -42.77 5.30
C ASP A 460 11.99 -43.42 5.62
N ALA A 461 10.90 -42.64 5.65
CA ALA A 461 9.56 -43.13 5.98
C ALA A 461 9.08 -44.35 5.15
N PRO A 462 9.33 -44.46 3.83
CA PRO A 462 8.96 -45.67 3.08
C PRO A 462 9.62 -46.94 3.61
N GLN A 463 10.90 -46.85 4.00
CA GLN A 463 11.63 -47.98 4.58
C GLN A 463 11.10 -48.33 5.97
N GLN A 464 10.87 -47.34 6.83
CA GLN A 464 10.34 -47.59 8.17
C GLN A 464 8.91 -48.14 8.12
N CYS A 465 8.10 -47.67 7.17
CA CYS A 465 6.76 -48.18 6.88
C CYS A 465 6.82 -49.68 6.50
N ALA A 466 7.67 -50.05 5.53
CA ALA A 466 7.79 -51.43 5.09
C ALA A 466 8.29 -52.35 6.20
N LYS A 467 9.26 -51.89 7.01
CA LYS A 467 9.76 -52.59 8.18
C LYS A 467 8.65 -52.87 9.20
N SER A 468 7.81 -51.87 9.49
CA SER A 468 6.69 -52.00 10.43
C SER A 468 5.62 -53.01 9.98
N LEU A 469 5.44 -53.19 8.67
CA LEU A 469 4.47 -54.13 8.10
C LEU A 469 4.98 -55.57 7.95
N ARG A 470 6.28 -55.84 8.13
CA ARG A 470 6.84 -57.20 7.98
C ARG A 470 6.15 -58.25 8.84
N LYS A 471 5.69 -57.90 10.04
CA LYS A 471 4.96 -58.82 10.92
C LYS A 471 3.71 -59.42 10.26
N PHE A 472 3.05 -58.67 9.38
CA PHE A 472 1.87 -59.14 8.65
C PHE A 472 2.22 -60.01 7.44
N VAL A 473 3.38 -59.75 6.81
CA VAL A 473 3.93 -60.63 5.77
C VAL A 473 4.30 -61.99 6.35
N SER A 474 4.98 -62.02 7.50
CA SER A 474 5.30 -63.26 8.22
C SER A 474 4.05 -64.02 8.65
N ALA A 475 2.97 -63.31 8.98
CA ALA A 475 1.67 -63.90 9.31
C ALA A 475 0.81 -64.27 8.07
N GLN A 476 1.35 -64.12 6.84
CA GLN A 476 0.64 -64.36 5.57
C GLN A 476 -0.66 -63.56 5.40
N ARG A 477 -0.77 -62.40 6.06
CA ARG A 477 -1.92 -61.49 5.94
C ARG A 477 -1.72 -60.39 4.89
N LEU A 478 -0.50 -60.21 4.42
CA LEU A 478 -0.11 -59.16 3.48
C LEU A 478 0.97 -59.70 2.54
N ASP A 479 0.83 -59.50 1.23
CA ASP A 479 1.92 -59.78 0.29
C ASP A 479 2.99 -58.68 0.39
N ILE A 480 4.24 -59.00 0.09
CA ILE A 480 5.32 -58.01 0.05
C ILE A 480 5.09 -56.97 -1.06
N ASP A 481 4.41 -57.31 -2.15
CA ASP A 481 4.00 -56.32 -3.17
C ASP A 481 2.98 -55.32 -2.61
N ASP A 482 2.05 -55.78 -1.76
CA ASP A 482 1.10 -54.91 -1.07
C ASP A 482 1.81 -53.95 -0.11
N VAL A 483 2.84 -54.43 0.61
CA VAL A 483 3.69 -53.57 1.45
C VAL A 483 4.34 -52.46 0.62
N VAL A 484 4.87 -52.79 -0.56
CA VAL A 484 5.49 -51.79 -1.45
C VAL A 484 4.45 -50.79 -1.95
N VAL A 485 3.24 -51.24 -2.30
CA VAL A 485 2.14 -50.36 -2.74
C VAL A 485 1.74 -49.38 -1.64
N ALA A 486 1.62 -49.85 -0.39
CA ALA A 486 1.25 -49.02 0.75
C ALA A 486 2.34 -47.98 1.08
N CYS A 487 3.62 -48.40 1.08
CA CYS A 487 4.71 -47.61 1.64
C CYS A 487 5.48 -46.73 0.63
N ARG A 488 5.38 -46.95 -0.69
CA ARG A 488 6.19 -46.22 -1.71
C ARG A 488 6.01 -44.70 -1.75
N GLN A 489 4.95 -44.17 -1.13
CA GLN A 489 4.65 -42.73 -1.04
C GLN A 489 4.48 -42.27 0.41
N ALA A 490 4.98 -43.05 1.37
CA ALA A 490 4.88 -42.73 2.78
C ALA A 490 5.74 -41.48 3.10
N GLU A 491 5.09 -40.45 3.63
CA GLU A 491 5.77 -39.27 4.22
C GLU A 491 5.98 -39.44 5.73
N SER A 492 5.24 -40.36 6.36
CA SER A 492 5.28 -40.70 7.79
C SER A 492 4.99 -42.21 8.00
N LEU A 493 4.94 -42.67 9.25
CA LEU A 493 4.50 -44.02 9.59
C LEU A 493 2.98 -44.24 9.42
N GLY A 494 2.21 -43.20 9.07
CA GLY A 494 0.75 -43.26 8.98
C GLY A 494 0.23 -44.33 8.02
N SER A 495 0.94 -44.61 6.93
CA SER A 495 0.56 -45.70 6.00
C SER A 495 0.67 -47.08 6.65
N ALA A 496 1.69 -47.30 7.49
CA ALA A 496 1.85 -48.56 8.23
C ALA A 496 0.86 -48.67 9.40
N GLU A 497 0.60 -47.57 10.11
CA GLU A 497 -0.41 -47.50 11.17
C GLU A 497 -1.81 -47.78 10.63
N CYS A 498 -2.16 -47.17 9.50
CA CYS A 498 -3.42 -47.41 8.79
C CYS A 498 -3.60 -48.89 8.41
N VAL A 499 -2.60 -49.53 7.79
CA VAL A 499 -2.69 -50.96 7.42
C VAL A 499 -2.79 -51.84 8.68
N THR A 500 -2.04 -51.49 9.73
CA THR A 500 -2.07 -52.21 11.01
C THR A 500 -3.48 -52.17 11.62
N GLU A 501 -4.07 -50.98 11.72
CA GLU A 501 -5.42 -50.78 12.25
C GLU A 501 -6.46 -51.56 11.43
N LEU A 502 -6.41 -51.43 10.10
CA LEU A 502 -7.39 -52.09 9.23
C LEU A 502 -7.33 -53.61 9.35
N LEU A 503 -6.14 -54.20 9.32
CA LEU A 503 -5.99 -55.66 9.46
C LEU A 503 -6.33 -56.14 10.88
N GLN A 504 -6.22 -55.29 11.90
CA GLN A 504 -6.63 -55.65 13.26
C GLN A 504 -8.15 -55.64 13.42
N VAL A 505 -8.84 -54.64 12.88
CA VAL A 505 -10.29 -54.46 13.08
C VAL A 505 -11.13 -55.22 12.05
N ALA A 506 -10.66 -55.36 10.81
CA ALA A 506 -11.42 -55.98 9.72
C ALA A 506 -10.79 -57.31 9.26
N VAL A 507 -11.30 -58.41 9.80
CA VAL A 507 -10.75 -59.77 9.55
C VAL A 507 -10.89 -60.21 8.09
N THR A 508 -11.91 -59.72 7.38
CA THR A 508 -12.24 -60.13 6.01
C THR A 508 -11.49 -59.35 4.93
N VAL A 509 -10.79 -58.26 5.27
CA VAL A 509 -10.16 -57.36 4.29
C VAL A 509 -8.87 -57.98 3.77
N THR A 510 -8.71 -57.98 2.44
CA THR A 510 -7.49 -58.48 1.80
C THR A 510 -6.32 -57.54 2.02
N GLY A 511 -5.09 -58.08 2.00
CA GLY A 511 -3.86 -57.28 2.07
C GLY A 511 -3.79 -56.20 0.98
N SER A 512 -4.22 -56.55 -0.24
CA SER A 512 -4.24 -55.63 -1.38
C SER A 512 -5.22 -54.45 -1.18
N THR A 513 -6.40 -54.69 -0.64
CA THR A 513 -7.38 -53.65 -0.28
C THR A 513 -6.81 -52.72 0.78
N ALA A 514 -6.16 -53.27 1.82
CA ALA A 514 -5.52 -52.49 2.88
C ALA A 514 -4.40 -51.60 2.33
N ALA A 515 -3.55 -52.16 1.46
CA ALA A 515 -2.47 -51.41 0.84
C ALA A 515 -2.96 -50.30 -0.09
N GLN A 516 -4.03 -50.54 -0.85
CA GLN A 516 -4.63 -49.53 -1.71
C GLN A 516 -5.26 -48.39 -0.92
N LEU A 517 -6.01 -48.70 0.16
CA LEU A 517 -6.63 -47.72 1.04
C LEU A 517 -5.59 -46.82 1.73
N CYS A 518 -4.56 -47.44 2.29
CA CYS A 518 -3.59 -46.76 3.16
C CYS A 518 -2.41 -46.15 2.41
N ARG A 519 -2.41 -46.21 1.08
CA ARG A 519 -1.34 -45.65 0.24
C ARG A 519 -1.24 -44.13 0.40
N GLY A 520 -0.15 -43.68 1.00
CA GLY A 520 0.08 -42.25 1.26
C GLY A 520 -0.75 -41.69 2.42
N ALA A 521 -1.34 -42.56 3.25
CA ALA A 521 -2.03 -42.14 4.46
C ALA A 521 -1.04 -41.48 5.43
N ARG A 522 -1.45 -40.34 6.01
CA ARG A 522 -0.66 -39.57 6.98
C ARG A 522 -0.87 -40.04 8.43
N ASN A 523 -1.99 -40.70 8.68
CA ASN A 523 -2.44 -41.25 9.96
C ASN A 523 -3.33 -42.48 9.70
N LEU A 524 -3.92 -43.04 10.76
CA LEU A 524 -4.81 -44.21 10.72
C LEU A 524 -6.26 -43.93 10.30
N GLU A 525 -6.63 -42.67 10.00
CA GLU A 525 -8.02 -42.27 9.74
C GLU A 525 -8.64 -42.89 8.47
N PRO A 526 -7.92 -43.18 7.37
CA PRO A 526 -8.49 -43.94 6.24
C PRO A 526 -9.02 -45.31 6.66
N ALA A 527 -8.34 -46.01 7.58
CA ALA A 527 -8.79 -47.29 8.11
C ALA A 527 -10.07 -47.13 8.97
N ARG A 528 -10.11 -46.10 9.83
CA ARG A 528 -11.32 -45.79 10.62
C ARG A 528 -12.51 -45.42 9.75
N CYS A 529 -12.30 -44.61 8.70
CA CYS A 529 -13.30 -44.32 7.71
C CYS A 529 -13.81 -45.60 7.03
N PHE A 530 -12.91 -46.51 6.64
CA PHE A 530 -13.29 -47.76 5.98
C PHE A 530 -14.15 -48.65 6.88
N VAL A 531 -13.79 -48.78 8.17
CA VAL A 531 -14.57 -49.54 9.16
C VAL A 531 -15.93 -48.90 9.43
N ALA A 532 -15.98 -47.56 9.50
CA ALA A 532 -17.22 -46.82 9.71
C ALA A 532 -18.12 -46.75 8.47
N SER A 533 -17.60 -47.12 7.30
CA SER A 533 -18.37 -47.06 6.04
C SER A 533 -19.52 -48.06 6.05
N PRO A 534 -20.64 -47.76 5.38
CA PRO A 534 -21.82 -48.63 5.42
C PRO A 534 -21.50 -50.09 5.03
N PRO A 535 -22.06 -51.09 5.74
CA PRO A 535 -21.65 -52.49 5.58
C PRO A 535 -22.01 -53.07 4.21
N PHE A 536 -23.00 -52.50 3.53
CA PHE A 536 -23.45 -52.92 2.20
C PHE A 536 -22.58 -52.38 1.05
N TYR A 537 -21.58 -51.54 1.32
CA TYR A 537 -20.57 -51.17 0.32
C TYR A 537 -19.54 -52.28 0.20
N ASP A 538 -19.22 -52.64 -1.05
CA ASP A 538 -18.06 -53.46 -1.34
C ASP A 538 -16.75 -52.74 -0.98
N ASP A 539 -15.69 -53.53 -0.89
CA ASP A 539 -14.37 -53.03 -0.48
C ASP A 539 -13.83 -51.96 -1.45
N ASP A 540 -14.12 -52.07 -2.75
CA ASP A 540 -13.67 -51.11 -3.77
C ASP A 540 -14.31 -49.72 -3.58
N LEU A 541 -15.61 -49.66 -3.31
CA LEU A 541 -16.32 -48.42 -3.00
C LEU A 541 -15.85 -47.82 -1.67
N LYS A 542 -15.59 -48.64 -0.65
CA LYS A 542 -15.02 -48.17 0.62
C LYS A 542 -13.62 -47.59 0.43
N VAL A 543 -12.77 -48.23 -0.39
CA VAL A 543 -11.46 -47.69 -0.77
C VAL A 543 -11.62 -46.35 -1.49
N LEU A 544 -12.50 -46.24 -2.48
CA LEU A 544 -12.74 -44.99 -3.20
C LEU A 544 -13.24 -43.85 -2.30
N LEU A 545 -14.02 -44.17 -1.28
CA LEU A 545 -14.54 -43.21 -0.30
C LEU A 545 -13.47 -42.71 0.68
N CYS A 546 -12.69 -43.64 1.23
CA CYS A 546 -11.84 -43.40 2.39
C CYS A 546 -10.35 -43.21 2.07
N ASN A 547 -9.92 -43.45 0.83
CA ASN A 547 -8.54 -43.18 0.42
C ASN A 547 -8.22 -41.69 0.61
N GLN A 548 -7.13 -41.40 1.34
CA GLN A 548 -6.69 -40.06 1.75
C GLN A 548 -7.64 -39.33 2.72
N ALA A 549 -8.54 -40.04 3.40
CA ALA A 549 -9.38 -39.43 4.43
C ALA A 549 -8.54 -38.94 5.63
N GLU A 550 -8.79 -37.70 6.05
CA GLU A 550 -8.13 -37.12 7.23
C GLU A 550 -8.89 -37.41 8.54
N CYS A 551 -10.13 -37.89 8.44
CA CYS A 551 -11.00 -38.29 9.54
C CYS A 551 -12.07 -39.29 9.04
N SER A 552 -12.90 -39.84 9.93
CA SER A 552 -14.02 -40.73 9.57
C SER A 552 -15.23 -40.03 8.93
N ALA A 553 -15.19 -38.71 8.73
CA ALA A 553 -16.32 -37.94 8.20
C ALA A 553 -16.84 -38.36 6.80
N PRO A 554 -16.03 -38.88 5.85
CA PRO A 554 -16.57 -39.38 4.58
C PRO A 554 -17.58 -40.52 4.78
N ALA A 555 -17.35 -41.42 5.74
CA ALA A 555 -18.27 -42.50 6.08
C ALA A 555 -19.59 -41.94 6.66
N VAL A 556 -19.49 -41.03 7.64
CA VAL A 556 -20.65 -40.36 8.25
C VAL A 556 -21.45 -39.55 7.21
N CYS A 557 -20.75 -38.91 6.27
CA CYS A 557 -21.35 -38.18 5.16
C CYS A 557 -22.21 -39.14 4.31
N VAL A 558 -21.66 -40.26 3.84
CA VAL A 558 -22.41 -41.22 3.00
C VAL A 558 -23.62 -41.81 3.73
N GLU A 559 -23.48 -42.09 5.02
CA GLU A 559 -24.57 -42.58 5.86
C GLU A 559 -25.71 -41.55 5.97
N SER A 560 -25.39 -40.27 6.03
CA SER A 560 -26.37 -39.17 6.12
C SER A 560 -27.13 -38.93 4.81
N VAL A 561 -26.61 -39.36 3.66
CA VAL A 561 -27.28 -39.17 2.35
C VAL A 561 -28.35 -40.24 2.13
N ILE A 562 -29.50 -40.11 2.79
CA ILE A 562 -30.51 -41.19 2.83
C ILE A 562 -31.59 -41.04 1.75
N THR A 563 -32.02 -39.84 1.39
CA THR A 563 -33.31 -39.67 0.67
C THR A 563 -33.22 -39.48 -0.83
N ARG A 564 -32.23 -38.73 -1.34
CA ARG A 564 -32.22 -38.29 -2.75
C ARG A 564 -31.43 -39.19 -3.70
N ILE A 565 -30.30 -39.73 -3.26
CA ILE A 565 -29.42 -40.59 -4.06
C ILE A 565 -29.23 -41.97 -3.39
N SER A 566 -30.29 -42.46 -2.72
CA SER A 566 -30.28 -43.68 -1.91
C SER A 566 -29.69 -44.88 -2.65
N ASN A 567 -30.07 -45.05 -3.92
CA ASN A 567 -29.75 -46.21 -4.76
C ASN A 567 -28.51 -46.05 -5.64
N GLN A 568 -27.71 -44.99 -5.45
CA GLN A 568 -26.56 -44.68 -6.29
C GLN A 568 -25.26 -44.57 -5.47
N PRO A 569 -24.64 -45.70 -5.10
CA PRO A 569 -23.49 -45.70 -4.20
C PRO A 569 -22.28 -44.94 -4.77
N SER A 570 -22.03 -45.04 -6.08
CA SER A 570 -20.95 -44.31 -6.75
C SER A 570 -21.08 -42.79 -6.63
N VAL A 571 -22.31 -42.26 -6.72
CA VAL A 571 -22.60 -40.82 -6.58
C VAL A 571 -22.41 -40.37 -5.14
N LYS A 572 -22.86 -41.17 -4.15
CA LYS A 572 -22.60 -40.88 -2.72
C LYS A 572 -21.10 -40.85 -2.42
N VAL A 573 -20.34 -41.82 -2.94
CA VAL A 573 -18.88 -41.86 -2.79
C VAL A 573 -18.23 -40.64 -3.42
N ALA A 574 -18.60 -40.28 -4.65
CA ALA A 574 -18.05 -39.10 -5.33
C ALA A 574 -18.37 -37.78 -4.61
N LEU A 575 -19.54 -37.69 -3.98
CA LEU A 575 -19.98 -36.55 -3.19
C LEU A 575 -19.21 -36.41 -1.87
N CYS A 576 -19.03 -37.52 -1.13
CA CYS A 576 -18.48 -37.50 0.23
C CYS A 576 -16.96 -37.74 0.29
N ARG A 577 -16.31 -38.02 -0.84
CA ARG A 577 -14.86 -38.21 -0.90
C ARG A 577 -14.11 -36.95 -0.45
N HIS A 578 -13.19 -37.12 0.50
CA HIS A 578 -12.45 -36.06 1.19
C HIS A 578 -13.31 -35.10 2.04
N ALA A 579 -14.54 -35.47 2.39
CA ALA A 579 -15.34 -34.69 3.33
C ALA A 579 -14.69 -34.68 4.71
N THR A 580 -14.60 -33.50 5.33
CA THR A 580 -14.14 -33.33 6.72
C THR A 580 -15.29 -33.25 7.72
N THR A 581 -16.52 -33.10 7.23
CA THR A 581 -17.79 -33.08 7.99
C THR A 581 -18.90 -33.75 7.18
N SER A 582 -20.12 -33.85 7.74
CA SER A 582 -21.31 -34.30 7.00
C SER A 582 -21.95 -33.20 6.12
N ALA A 583 -21.32 -32.02 5.99
CA ALA A 583 -21.87 -30.89 5.24
C ALA A 583 -22.13 -31.17 3.73
N PRO A 584 -21.31 -31.95 2.99
CA PRO A 584 -21.64 -32.33 1.61
C PRO A 584 -22.97 -33.09 1.51
N ALA A 585 -23.28 -33.94 2.49
CA ALA A 585 -24.56 -34.64 2.55
C ALA A 585 -25.72 -33.67 2.81
N ALA A 586 -25.59 -32.78 3.79
CA ALA A 586 -26.60 -31.76 4.10
C ALA A 586 -26.83 -30.83 2.89
N CYS A 587 -25.77 -30.42 2.20
CA CYS A 587 -25.86 -29.66 0.96
C CYS A 587 -26.64 -30.43 -0.11
N ALA A 588 -26.36 -31.72 -0.32
CA ALA A 588 -27.05 -32.51 -1.34
C ALA A 588 -28.53 -32.75 -1.02
N ILE A 589 -28.88 -32.87 0.27
CA ILE A 589 -30.28 -32.96 0.74
C ILE A 589 -31.01 -31.64 0.46
N GLU A 590 -30.38 -30.51 0.75
CA GLU A 590 -30.96 -29.17 0.55
C GLU A 590 -30.90 -28.70 -0.89
N ALA A 591 -30.14 -29.33 -1.80
CA ALA A 591 -30.00 -28.87 -3.17
C ALA A 591 -31.36 -28.83 -3.92
N PRO A 592 -31.56 -27.94 -4.90
CA PRO A 592 -32.80 -27.88 -5.68
C PRO A 592 -33.18 -29.20 -6.35
N PHE A 593 -34.47 -29.57 -6.35
CA PHE A 593 -34.97 -30.76 -7.04
C PHE A 593 -34.75 -30.66 -8.56
N GLY A 594 -34.48 -31.80 -9.21
CA GLY A 594 -34.26 -31.88 -10.66
C GLY A 594 -32.82 -31.61 -11.14
N MET A 595 -31.90 -31.26 -10.23
CA MET A 595 -30.46 -31.20 -10.52
C MET A 595 -29.90 -32.59 -10.82
N ASP A 596 -29.13 -32.72 -11.91
CA ASP A 596 -28.46 -33.96 -12.31
C ASP A 596 -27.30 -34.33 -11.38
N GLU A 597 -26.90 -35.60 -11.39
CA GLU A 597 -25.90 -36.17 -10.48
C GLU A 597 -24.54 -35.46 -10.58
N ALA A 598 -24.08 -35.13 -11.79
CA ALA A 598 -22.78 -34.49 -11.99
C ALA A 598 -22.79 -33.05 -11.45
N SER A 599 -23.86 -32.29 -11.71
CA SER A 599 -24.04 -30.95 -11.16
C SER A 599 -24.19 -30.97 -9.63
N LEU A 600 -24.87 -31.97 -9.07
CA LEU A 600 -25.03 -32.13 -7.62
C LEU A 600 -23.68 -32.39 -6.92
N ILE A 601 -22.87 -33.30 -7.47
CA ILE A 601 -21.51 -33.57 -6.97
C ILE A 601 -20.66 -32.30 -7.08
N ALA A 602 -20.69 -31.62 -8.23
CA ALA A 602 -19.93 -30.41 -8.46
C ALA A 602 -20.29 -29.29 -7.47
N LEU A 603 -21.58 -29.17 -7.11
CA LEU A 603 -22.08 -28.19 -6.15
C LEU A 603 -21.63 -28.50 -4.71
N CYS A 604 -21.74 -29.76 -4.28
CA CYS A 604 -21.72 -30.10 -2.85
C CYS A 604 -20.46 -30.84 -2.37
N ARG A 605 -19.60 -31.40 -3.24
CA ARG A 605 -18.42 -32.22 -2.86
C ARG A 605 -17.50 -31.59 -1.82
N SER A 606 -17.35 -30.28 -1.84
CA SER A 606 -16.46 -29.53 -0.93
C SER A 606 -17.22 -28.56 -0.05
N ALA A 607 -18.52 -28.80 0.17
CA ALA A 607 -19.35 -27.94 0.99
C ALA A 607 -18.95 -28.07 2.47
N VAL A 608 -18.80 -26.93 3.14
CA VAL A 608 -18.60 -26.82 4.59
C VAL A 608 -19.90 -26.50 5.34
N SER A 609 -20.96 -26.16 4.61
CA SER A 609 -22.31 -25.89 5.12
C SER A 609 -23.37 -26.14 4.03
N THR A 610 -24.64 -25.82 4.29
CA THR A 610 -25.72 -25.87 3.28
C THR A 610 -25.77 -24.63 2.37
N ALA A 611 -24.82 -23.68 2.51
CA ALA A 611 -24.81 -22.45 1.74
C ALA A 611 -24.73 -22.64 0.20
N PRO A 612 -23.96 -23.60 -0.36
CA PRO A 612 -23.98 -23.87 -1.80
C PRO A 612 -25.39 -24.26 -2.32
N ALA A 613 -26.13 -25.05 -1.55
CA ALA A 613 -27.50 -25.41 -1.90
C ALA A 613 -28.46 -24.21 -1.84
N LYS A 614 -28.35 -23.38 -0.79
CA LYS A 614 -29.13 -22.13 -0.68
C LYS A 614 -28.81 -21.16 -1.83
N CYS A 615 -27.53 -21.03 -2.21
CA CYS A 615 -27.11 -20.30 -3.38
C CYS A 615 -27.80 -20.81 -4.66
N ALA A 616 -27.86 -22.13 -4.84
CA ALA A 616 -28.52 -22.72 -6.00
C ALA A 616 -30.04 -22.46 -6.02
N HIS A 617 -30.70 -22.36 -4.86
CA HIS A 617 -32.14 -22.05 -4.75
C HIS A 617 -32.51 -20.62 -5.16
N GLU A 618 -31.59 -19.65 -5.04
CA GLU A 618 -31.84 -18.27 -5.49
C GLU A 618 -32.04 -18.19 -7.02
N ILE A 619 -31.57 -19.20 -7.75
CA ILE A 619 -31.70 -19.30 -9.20
C ILE A 619 -32.96 -20.10 -9.53
N SER A 620 -34.08 -19.37 -9.73
CA SER A 620 -35.36 -19.99 -10.09
C SER A 620 -35.25 -20.82 -11.38
N LEU A 621 -35.84 -22.02 -11.37
CA LEU A 621 -35.97 -22.90 -12.54
C LEU A 621 -36.60 -22.19 -13.75
N SER A 622 -37.46 -21.21 -13.51
CA SER A 622 -38.10 -20.38 -14.54
C SER A 622 -37.11 -19.55 -15.37
N LEU A 623 -35.88 -19.36 -14.89
CA LEU A 623 -34.81 -18.64 -15.61
C LEU A 623 -34.13 -19.51 -16.67
N GLY A 624 -34.39 -20.84 -16.71
CA GLY A 624 -33.86 -21.73 -17.74
C GLY A 624 -32.34 -21.92 -17.71
N VAL A 625 -31.71 -21.74 -16.54
CA VAL A 625 -30.25 -21.88 -16.38
C VAL A 625 -29.86 -23.36 -16.32
N PRO A 626 -28.90 -23.82 -17.13
CA PRO A 626 -28.38 -25.17 -17.01
C PRO A 626 -27.74 -25.44 -15.64
N TRP A 627 -28.04 -26.59 -15.03
CA TRP A 627 -27.58 -26.93 -13.68
C TRP A 627 -26.07 -26.93 -13.50
N HIS A 628 -25.30 -27.34 -14.52
CA HIS A 628 -23.85 -27.31 -14.43
C HIS A 628 -23.30 -25.90 -14.18
N ARG A 629 -23.98 -24.85 -14.69
CA ARG A 629 -23.58 -23.46 -14.42
C ARG A 629 -23.94 -23.01 -13.02
N VAL A 630 -25.14 -23.38 -12.55
CA VAL A 630 -25.56 -23.15 -11.17
C VAL A 630 -24.56 -23.78 -10.20
N ALA A 631 -24.18 -25.03 -10.46
CA ALA A 631 -23.16 -25.74 -9.71
C ALA A 631 -21.79 -25.04 -9.76
N GLN A 632 -21.34 -24.61 -10.94
CA GLN A 632 -20.08 -23.87 -11.06
C GLN A 632 -20.07 -22.55 -10.28
N VAL A 633 -21.17 -21.80 -10.27
CA VAL A 633 -21.28 -20.53 -9.53
C VAL A 633 -21.37 -20.75 -8.03
N CYS A 634 -22.17 -21.72 -7.60
CA CYS A 634 -22.46 -21.94 -6.18
C CYS A 634 -21.49 -22.92 -5.48
N ALA A 635 -20.64 -23.65 -6.22
CA ALA A 635 -19.67 -24.57 -5.63
C ALA A 635 -18.67 -23.83 -4.74
N GLY A 636 -18.68 -24.18 -3.44
CA GLY A 636 -17.86 -23.56 -2.41
C GLY A 636 -18.43 -22.26 -1.84
N ALA A 637 -19.65 -21.86 -2.22
CA ALA A 637 -20.28 -20.64 -1.71
C ALA A 637 -20.52 -20.70 -0.20
N THR A 638 -20.22 -19.60 0.49
CA THR A 638 -20.49 -19.42 1.93
C THR A 638 -21.77 -18.66 2.21
N SER A 639 -22.35 -18.00 1.19
CA SER A 639 -23.63 -17.29 1.23
C SER A 639 -24.46 -17.57 -0.03
N SER A 640 -25.68 -17.05 -0.11
CA SER A 640 -26.54 -17.20 -1.30
C SER A 640 -26.28 -16.16 -2.40
N THR A 641 -25.40 -15.19 -2.12
CA THR A 641 -25.07 -14.05 -3.00
C THR A 641 -24.64 -14.45 -4.42
N PRO A 642 -23.76 -15.46 -4.64
CA PRO A 642 -23.37 -15.84 -5.99
C PRO A 642 -24.58 -16.26 -6.85
N GLY A 643 -25.59 -16.88 -6.24
CA GLY A 643 -26.83 -17.26 -6.89
C GLY A 643 -27.68 -16.06 -7.27
N ARG A 644 -27.81 -15.08 -6.37
CA ARG A 644 -28.50 -13.80 -6.63
C ARG A 644 -27.82 -13.02 -7.76
N CYS A 645 -26.49 -12.95 -7.75
CA CYS A 645 -25.70 -12.37 -8.83
C CYS A 645 -26.05 -13.00 -10.19
N LEU A 646 -26.04 -14.34 -10.27
CA LEU A 646 -26.34 -15.03 -11.51
C LEU A 646 -27.79 -14.76 -11.95
N ALA A 647 -28.75 -14.85 -11.03
CA ALA A 647 -30.16 -14.56 -11.30
C ALA A 647 -30.36 -13.11 -11.78
N HIS A 648 -29.69 -12.15 -11.17
CA HIS A 648 -29.71 -10.74 -11.57
C HIS A 648 -29.18 -10.54 -12.99
N HIS A 649 -28.02 -11.12 -13.30
CA HIS A 649 -27.44 -11.10 -14.65
C HIS A 649 -28.42 -11.65 -15.68
N ILE A 650 -29.10 -12.76 -15.40
CA ILE A 650 -30.03 -13.37 -16.35
C ILE A 650 -31.29 -12.52 -16.54
N ARG A 651 -31.82 -11.95 -15.46
CA ARG A 651 -33.01 -11.07 -15.52
C ARG A 651 -32.74 -9.82 -16.36
N HIS A 652 -31.58 -9.20 -16.18
CA HIS A 652 -31.21 -7.96 -16.86
C HIS A 652 -30.60 -8.17 -18.25
N SER A 653 -29.98 -9.32 -18.49
CA SER A 653 -29.25 -9.61 -19.73
C SER A 653 -30.00 -10.57 -20.66
N ARG A 654 -31.35 -10.65 -20.58
CA ARG A 654 -32.16 -11.54 -21.45
C ARG A 654 -31.89 -11.34 -22.95
N LEU A 655 -31.38 -10.18 -23.36
CA LEU A 655 -31.00 -9.89 -24.75
C LEU A 655 -29.50 -10.13 -25.07
N LEU A 656 -28.63 -10.24 -24.06
CA LEU A 656 -27.16 -10.25 -24.20
C LEU A 656 -26.49 -11.58 -23.85
N LEU A 657 -27.22 -12.54 -23.25
CA LEU A 657 -26.68 -13.84 -22.83
C LEU A 657 -26.09 -14.71 -23.95
N ARG A 658 -26.36 -14.41 -25.23
CA ARG A 658 -25.69 -15.09 -26.36
C ARG A 658 -24.29 -14.54 -26.67
N ALA A 659 -23.92 -13.37 -26.15
CA ALA A 659 -22.70 -12.66 -26.49
C ALA A 659 -21.65 -12.63 -25.37
N MET A 660 -22.02 -12.92 -24.13
CA MET A 660 -21.08 -12.95 -23.01
C MET A 660 -20.31 -14.28 -22.95
N ASP A 661 -19.00 -14.21 -22.68
CA ASP A 661 -18.20 -15.39 -22.33
C ASP A 661 -18.76 -16.00 -21.05
N ASP A 662 -19.29 -17.22 -21.17
CA ASP A 662 -19.91 -17.96 -20.08
C ASP A 662 -19.02 -18.08 -18.85
N ASN A 663 -17.69 -18.13 -19.04
CA ASN A 663 -16.74 -18.24 -17.94
C ASN A 663 -16.52 -16.91 -17.21
N GLN A 664 -16.82 -15.77 -17.84
CA GLN A 664 -16.69 -14.47 -17.19
C GLN A 664 -17.77 -14.29 -16.13
N VAL A 665 -19.04 -14.53 -16.47
CA VAL A 665 -20.16 -14.43 -15.52
C VAL A 665 -19.98 -15.40 -14.34
N VAL A 666 -19.49 -16.62 -14.60
CA VAL A 666 -19.19 -17.58 -13.53
C VAL A 666 -18.11 -17.05 -12.60
N ARG A 667 -17.03 -16.48 -13.13
CA ARG A 667 -15.94 -15.92 -12.30
C ARG A 667 -16.39 -14.71 -11.49
N GLU A 668 -17.14 -13.79 -12.11
CA GLU A 668 -17.68 -12.61 -11.46
C GLU A 668 -18.64 -12.99 -10.32
N CYS A 669 -19.62 -13.85 -10.59
CA CYS A 669 -20.59 -14.23 -9.57
C CYS A 669 -20.01 -15.14 -8.47
N ARG A 670 -18.99 -15.97 -8.74
CA ARG A 670 -18.32 -16.75 -7.68
C ARG A 670 -17.65 -15.88 -6.62
N LEU A 671 -17.21 -14.68 -7.01
CA LEU A 671 -16.58 -13.71 -6.13
C LEU A 671 -17.56 -12.65 -5.62
N ALA A 672 -18.84 -12.75 -5.96
CA ALA A 672 -19.85 -11.79 -5.53
C ALA A 672 -20.07 -11.87 -4.02
N VAL A 673 -19.91 -10.71 -3.37
CA VAL A 673 -20.22 -10.49 -1.96
C VAL A 673 -21.38 -9.51 -1.89
N ALA A 674 -22.32 -9.73 -0.96
CA ALA A 674 -23.45 -8.83 -0.77
C ALA A 674 -22.93 -7.56 -0.11
N HIS A 675 -23.20 -6.41 -0.72
CA HIS A 675 -22.91 -5.10 -0.14
C HIS A 675 -24.23 -4.34 -0.02
N PRO A 676 -24.48 -3.66 1.10
CA PRO A 676 -25.58 -2.72 1.21
C PRO A 676 -25.57 -1.77 0.01
N ALA A 677 -26.68 -1.69 -0.72
CA ALA A 677 -26.81 -0.84 -1.90
C ALA A 677 -28.09 -0.01 -1.89
N ALA A 678 -29.14 -0.48 -1.22
CA ALA A 678 -30.38 0.28 -1.08
C ALA A 678 -31.04 0.08 0.30
N LEU A 679 -31.89 1.04 0.67
CA LEU A 679 -32.80 0.92 1.81
C LEU A 679 -34.23 0.74 1.30
N GLY A 680 -35.08 0.06 2.08
CA GLY A 680 -36.49 -0.07 1.76
C GLY A 680 -37.37 -0.16 3.00
N ILE A 681 -38.53 0.48 2.98
CA ILE A 681 -39.47 0.44 4.12
C ILE A 681 -40.18 -0.92 4.12
N ALA A 682 -39.90 -1.75 5.12
CA ALA A 682 -40.50 -3.07 5.25
C ALA A 682 -41.83 -3.06 6.01
N ARG A 683 -41.93 -2.21 7.04
CA ARG A 683 -43.12 -2.11 7.89
C ARG A 683 -43.18 -0.76 8.58
N ALA A 684 -44.39 -0.22 8.67
CA ALA A 684 -44.72 0.89 9.56
C ALA A 684 -45.88 0.46 10.47
N SER A 685 -45.77 0.70 11.77
CA SER A 685 -46.83 0.39 12.74
C SER A 685 -46.91 1.39 13.87
N TYR A 686 -48.11 1.70 14.33
CA TYR A 686 -48.40 2.60 15.45
C TYR A 686 -49.66 2.11 16.18
N ASN A 687 -49.78 2.42 17.48
CA ASN A 687 -50.86 1.87 18.33
C ASN A 687 -52.14 2.73 18.36
N CYS A 688 -52.15 3.88 17.71
CA CYS A 688 -53.31 4.77 17.66
C CYS A 688 -54.18 4.46 16.43
N PRO A 689 -55.50 4.75 16.45
CA PRO A 689 -56.37 4.58 15.28
C PRO A 689 -55.89 5.37 14.05
N GLN A 690 -55.30 6.55 14.30
CA GLN A 690 -54.65 7.41 13.32
C GLN A 690 -53.37 7.94 13.94
N LEU A 691 -52.34 8.15 13.12
CA LEU A 691 -51.08 8.72 13.59
C LEU A 691 -51.33 10.18 13.98
N ARG A 692 -51.21 10.47 15.26
CA ARG A 692 -51.42 11.79 15.89
C ARG A 692 -50.13 12.25 16.59
N PRO A 693 -50.02 13.53 16.99
CA PRO A 693 -48.90 13.98 17.79
C PRO A 693 -48.71 13.09 19.02
N ASN A 694 -47.46 12.81 19.38
CA ASN A 694 -47.08 11.95 20.50
C ASN A 694 -47.57 10.49 20.41
N CYS A 695 -48.11 10.05 19.27
CA CYS A 695 -48.36 8.64 19.01
C CYS A 695 -47.06 7.95 18.57
N ALA A 696 -46.64 6.91 19.28
CA ALA A 696 -45.42 6.16 18.95
C ALA A 696 -45.55 5.43 17.61
N LEU A 697 -44.67 5.79 16.67
CA LEU A 697 -44.45 5.11 15.41
C LEU A 697 -43.24 4.17 15.52
N GLN A 698 -43.40 2.97 14.98
CA GLN A 698 -42.33 2.01 14.75
C GLN A 698 -42.15 1.82 13.25
N LEU A 699 -40.91 1.98 12.77
CA LEU A 699 -40.51 1.76 11.38
C LEU A 699 -39.45 0.66 11.31
N VAL A 700 -39.64 -0.27 10.39
CA VAL A 700 -38.66 -1.31 10.06
C VAL A 700 -38.13 -1.04 8.66
N ILE A 701 -36.85 -0.70 8.57
CA ILE A 701 -36.14 -0.44 7.31
C ILE A 701 -35.31 -1.66 6.97
N LYS A 702 -35.51 -2.25 5.79
CA LYS A 702 -34.65 -3.30 5.24
C LYS A 702 -33.44 -2.69 4.56
N VAL A 703 -32.30 -3.32 4.74
CA VAL A 703 -31.07 -3.02 4.01
C VAL A 703 -30.93 -4.06 2.91
N LEU A 704 -31.01 -3.61 1.67
CA LEU A 704 -30.96 -4.43 0.47
C LEU A 704 -29.56 -4.42 -0.12
N ASP A 705 -29.16 -5.57 -0.64
CA ASP A 705 -27.91 -5.75 -1.39
C ASP A 705 -28.03 -5.19 -2.81
N GLN A 706 -26.93 -5.20 -3.56
CA GLN A 706 -26.89 -4.75 -4.96
C GLN A 706 -27.76 -5.56 -5.92
N TYR A 707 -28.38 -6.66 -5.45
CA TYR A 707 -29.30 -7.50 -6.21
C TYR A 707 -30.76 -7.34 -5.76
N GLY A 708 -31.01 -6.48 -4.76
CA GLY A 708 -32.34 -6.15 -4.24
C GLY A 708 -32.83 -7.04 -3.11
N ASP A 709 -31.97 -7.90 -2.54
CA ASP A 709 -32.34 -8.83 -1.47
C ASP A 709 -31.82 -8.36 -0.10
N PRO A 710 -32.46 -8.72 1.02
CA PRO A 710 -31.98 -8.30 2.34
C PRO A 710 -30.57 -8.83 2.66
N VAL A 711 -29.72 -7.95 3.18
CA VAL A 711 -28.36 -8.30 3.62
C VAL A 711 -28.42 -9.04 4.95
N THR A 712 -28.07 -10.33 5.01
CA THR A 712 -28.08 -11.08 6.29
C THR A 712 -26.79 -10.86 7.09
N ASP A 713 -26.90 -10.74 8.41
CA ASP A 713 -25.82 -10.28 9.32
C ASP A 713 -24.51 -11.07 9.26
N ASN A 714 -24.53 -12.33 8.85
CA ASN A 714 -23.31 -13.15 8.79
C ASN A 714 -22.28 -12.65 7.75
N ASP A 715 -22.72 -11.89 6.74
CA ASP A 715 -21.86 -11.47 5.64
C ASP A 715 -21.34 -10.03 5.79
N CYS A 716 -21.84 -9.26 6.77
CA CYS A 716 -21.62 -7.81 6.88
C CYS A 716 -20.39 -7.44 7.75
N HIS A 717 -19.27 -8.14 7.58
CA HIS A 717 -17.99 -7.76 8.19
C HIS A 717 -17.33 -6.54 7.50
N VAL A 718 -17.95 -6.00 6.46
CA VAL A 718 -17.42 -4.83 5.75
C VAL A 718 -17.53 -3.59 6.64
N SER A 719 -16.37 -3.13 7.09
CA SER A 719 -16.16 -2.03 8.02
C SER A 719 -16.77 -0.71 7.52
N GLY A 720 -18.00 -0.39 7.88
CA GLY A 720 -18.53 0.96 7.66
C GLY A 720 -19.99 1.17 8.04
N THR A 721 -20.89 0.34 7.53
CA THR A 721 -22.34 0.59 7.61
C THR A 721 -23.02 -0.39 8.57
N LYS A 722 -22.98 -0.08 9.87
CA LYS A 722 -23.70 -0.85 10.91
C LYS A 722 -25.00 -0.17 11.37
N VAL A 723 -25.25 1.05 10.91
CA VAL A 723 -26.38 1.87 11.36
C VAL A 723 -27.07 2.52 10.18
N VAL A 724 -28.38 2.66 10.29
CA VAL A 724 -29.22 3.50 9.43
C VAL A 724 -29.58 4.74 10.23
N TYR A 725 -29.43 5.91 9.63
CA TYR A 725 -29.85 7.19 10.21
C TYR A 725 -31.21 7.60 9.66
N VAL A 726 -32.03 8.25 10.49
CA VAL A 726 -33.28 8.89 10.09
C VAL A 726 -33.19 10.39 10.34
N SER A 727 -33.64 11.16 9.36
CA SER A 727 -33.87 12.60 9.50
C SER A 727 -35.29 12.92 9.07
N ALA A 728 -35.92 13.90 9.71
CA ALA A 728 -37.28 14.32 9.41
C ALA A 728 -37.29 15.80 9.07
N VAL A 729 -37.95 16.16 7.97
CA VAL A 729 -38.18 17.54 7.57
C VAL A 729 -39.69 17.77 7.52
N TYR A 730 -40.17 18.77 8.25
CA TYR A 730 -41.55 19.22 8.14
C TYR A 730 -41.76 19.90 6.79
N THR A 731 -42.65 19.36 5.96
CA THR A 731 -42.90 19.88 4.60
C THR A 731 -44.16 20.73 4.51
N GLY A 732 -44.83 20.98 5.64
CA GLY A 732 -45.97 21.88 5.72
C GLY A 732 -47.33 21.17 5.68
N ASN A 733 -48.37 21.97 5.92
CA ASN A 733 -49.76 21.64 5.66
C ASN A 733 -50.26 22.72 4.68
N SER A 734 -50.80 22.35 3.52
CA SER A 734 -51.06 23.27 2.40
C SER A 734 -52.03 24.40 2.71
N ASP A 735 -52.86 24.28 3.75
CA ASP A 735 -54.04 25.14 3.92
C ASP A 735 -54.12 25.91 5.23
N VAL A 736 -53.16 25.75 6.15
CA VAL A 736 -53.20 26.45 7.45
C VAL A 736 -51.86 27.12 7.69
N HIS A 737 -51.83 28.44 7.47
CA HIS A 737 -50.75 29.33 7.91
C HIS A 737 -50.80 29.41 9.44
N PRO A 738 -49.88 28.78 10.18
CA PRO A 738 -50.03 28.77 11.62
C PRO A 738 -49.07 29.78 12.26
N ASP A 739 -49.58 30.53 13.24
CA ASP A 739 -48.88 31.46 14.13
C ASP A 739 -47.84 30.73 15.02
N TYR A 740 -46.91 29.97 14.43
CA TYR A 740 -45.82 29.28 15.15
C TYR A 740 -44.60 30.17 15.41
N ILE A 741 -44.71 31.49 15.28
CA ILE A 741 -43.56 32.42 15.36
C ILE A 741 -42.81 32.33 16.71
N HIS A 742 -43.39 31.68 17.73
CA HIS A 742 -42.76 31.47 19.04
C HIS A 742 -42.66 30.03 19.54
N ARG A 743 -43.03 29.01 18.74
CA ARG A 743 -42.94 27.59 19.17
C ARG A 743 -42.04 26.79 18.25
N GLU A 744 -41.24 25.89 18.83
CA GLU A 744 -40.32 25.00 18.11
C GLU A 744 -40.97 24.41 16.87
N GLN A 745 -40.21 24.36 15.75
CA GLN A 745 -40.69 23.76 14.52
C GLN A 745 -41.15 22.31 14.79
N PRO A 746 -42.26 21.85 14.16
CA PRO A 746 -42.67 20.45 14.22
C PRO A 746 -41.47 19.54 13.99
N ALA A 747 -41.20 18.67 14.97
CA ALA A 747 -39.99 17.86 15.01
C ALA A 747 -40.33 16.39 15.26
N LEU A 748 -39.41 15.52 14.82
CA LEU A 748 -39.41 14.11 15.16
C LEU A 748 -38.57 13.91 16.44
N GLN A 749 -39.20 13.38 17.47
CA GLN A 749 -38.54 12.90 18.69
C GLN A 749 -38.35 11.38 18.62
N GLY A 750 -37.24 10.89 19.17
CA GLY A 750 -36.91 9.46 19.19
C GLY A 750 -35.48 9.17 18.71
N PRO A 751 -35.11 7.90 18.52
CA PRO A 751 -33.79 7.54 18.04
C PRO A 751 -33.55 8.03 16.60
N SER A 752 -32.49 8.79 16.39
CA SER A 752 -32.05 9.27 15.08
C SER A 752 -31.27 8.23 14.27
N TYR A 753 -30.97 7.07 14.87
CA TYR A 753 -30.32 5.95 14.21
C TYR A 753 -30.79 4.62 14.78
N ALA A 754 -30.68 3.57 13.97
CA ALA A 754 -30.95 2.19 14.37
C ALA A 754 -29.85 1.27 13.83
N THR A 755 -29.41 0.30 14.62
CA THR A 755 -28.42 -0.70 14.20
C THR A 755 -29.06 -1.69 13.24
N ILE A 756 -28.30 -2.11 12.23
CA ILE A 756 -28.72 -3.15 11.29
C ILE A 756 -28.58 -4.49 12.02
N SER A 757 -29.68 -5.24 12.09
CA SER A 757 -29.77 -6.58 12.66
C SER A 757 -30.62 -7.46 11.74
N ASN A 758 -30.08 -8.59 11.31
CA ASN A 758 -30.64 -9.49 10.31
C ASN A 758 -31.14 -8.75 9.06
N GLY A 759 -30.34 -7.80 8.57
CA GLY A 759 -30.69 -7.00 7.38
C GLY A 759 -31.80 -5.99 7.57
N SER A 760 -32.15 -5.69 8.82
CA SER A 760 -33.18 -4.71 9.16
C SER A 760 -32.72 -3.76 10.25
N ALA A 761 -33.04 -2.48 10.11
CA ALA A 761 -32.89 -1.45 11.12
C ALA A 761 -34.27 -1.07 11.67
N ILE A 762 -34.46 -1.19 12.98
CA ILE A 762 -35.76 -0.97 13.64
C ILE A 762 -35.71 0.34 14.42
N PHE A 763 -36.47 1.33 13.96
CA PHE A 763 -36.71 2.57 14.68
C PHE A 763 -37.98 2.42 15.52
N SER A 764 -37.85 2.53 16.84
CA SER A 764 -38.98 2.41 17.77
C SER A 764 -39.17 3.73 18.53
N ASN A 765 -40.41 4.01 18.94
CA ASN A 765 -40.77 5.23 19.68
C ASN A 765 -40.42 6.53 18.94
N LEU A 766 -40.65 6.54 17.62
CA LEU A 766 -40.64 7.78 16.85
C LEU A 766 -41.92 8.56 17.13
N LEU A 767 -41.80 9.78 17.62
CA LEU A 767 -42.92 10.63 18.04
C LEU A 767 -42.88 11.94 17.26
N PHE A 768 -44.01 12.38 16.74
CA PHE A 768 -44.14 13.69 16.09
C PHE A 768 -44.71 14.69 17.09
N THR A 769 -44.10 15.88 17.20
CA THR A 769 -44.52 16.89 18.19
C THR A 769 -45.77 17.67 17.78
N ALA A 770 -46.13 17.66 16.50
CA ALA A 770 -47.23 18.44 15.94
C ALA A 770 -47.86 17.74 14.72
N PRO A 771 -49.11 18.10 14.34
CA PRO A 771 -49.73 17.59 13.14
C PRO A 771 -49.15 18.21 11.87
N GLY A 772 -49.33 17.53 10.74
CA GLY A 772 -48.92 17.97 9.40
C GLY A 772 -48.15 16.90 8.64
N GLU A 773 -47.51 17.30 7.55
CA GLU A 773 -46.75 16.39 6.70
C GLU A 773 -45.24 16.44 7.00
N PHE A 774 -44.66 15.27 7.18
CA PHE A 774 -43.24 15.08 7.43
C PHE A 774 -42.63 14.21 6.32
N THR A 775 -41.47 14.61 5.82
CA THR A 775 -40.65 13.77 4.95
C THR A 775 -39.51 13.17 5.77
N LEU A 776 -39.54 11.86 5.94
CA LEU A 776 -38.48 11.09 6.58
C LEU A 776 -37.48 10.62 5.52
N THR A 777 -36.20 10.88 5.75
CA THR A 777 -35.09 10.41 4.89
C THR A 777 -34.22 9.45 5.67
N PHE A 778 -34.04 8.24 5.14
CA PHE A 778 -33.21 7.19 5.70
C PHE A 778 -31.90 7.08 4.94
N ARG A 779 -30.78 7.01 5.65
CA ARG A 779 -29.42 6.99 5.08
C ARG A 779 -28.54 5.94 5.73
N ALA A 780 -27.65 5.30 4.97
CA ALA A 780 -26.73 4.28 5.48
C ALA A 780 -25.40 4.27 4.72
N GLY A 781 -24.42 5.10 5.09
CA GLY A 781 -23.15 5.20 4.35
C GLY A 781 -23.28 5.87 2.97
N GLU A 782 -22.18 6.01 2.26
CA GLU A 782 -22.11 6.80 1.01
C GLU A 782 -22.62 6.05 -0.23
N ASP A 783 -22.50 4.71 -0.25
CA ASP A 783 -22.84 3.87 -1.41
C ASP A 783 -24.24 3.23 -1.33
N VAL A 784 -25.05 3.58 -0.33
CA VAL A 784 -26.42 3.06 -0.18
C VAL A 784 -27.43 4.13 -0.57
N THR A 785 -28.30 3.79 -1.52
CA THR A 785 -29.35 4.72 -1.95
C THR A 785 -30.29 5.06 -0.80
N GLU A 786 -30.50 6.35 -0.57
CA GLU A 786 -31.41 6.86 0.46
C GLU A 786 -32.85 6.42 0.18
N GLU A 787 -33.61 6.16 1.24
CA GLU A 787 -35.04 5.86 1.15
C GLU A 787 -35.84 7.00 1.78
N VAL A 788 -36.95 7.39 1.14
CA VAL A 788 -37.75 8.55 1.56
C VAL A 788 -39.19 8.14 1.82
N ALA A 789 -39.72 8.50 2.98
CA ALA A 789 -41.11 8.28 3.36
C ALA A 789 -41.83 9.60 3.61
N ARG A 790 -43.05 9.76 3.10
CA ARG A 790 -43.95 10.84 3.50
C ARG A 790 -44.90 10.33 4.58
N VAL A 791 -44.93 11.02 5.71
CA VAL A 791 -45.73 10.66 6.89
C VAL A 791 -46.70 11.81 7.18
N ILE A 792 -47.99 11.48 7.23
CA ILE A 792 -49.05 12.43 7.54
C ILE A 792 -49.46 12.21 8.99
N VAL A 793 -49.30 13.25 9.81
CA VAL A 793 -49.70 13.26 11.22
C VAL A 793 -50.99 14.06 11.34
N HIS A 794 -52.07 13.40 11.71
CA HIS A 794 -53.39 14.01 11.83
C HIS A 794 -53.49 14.86 13.10
N PRO A 795 -54.24 15.99 13.07
CA PRO A 795 -54.53 16.74 14.28
C PRO A 795 -55.28 15.87 15.29
N ASP A 796 -54.93 16.01 16.56
CA ASP A 796 -55.68 15.39 17.64
C ASP A 796 -56.80 16.33 18.08
N LEU A 797 -57.91 16.30 17.33
CA LEU A 797 -59.08 17.15 17.60
C LEU A 797 -59.59 17.03 19.04
N ALA A 798 -59.42 15.86 19.68
CA ALA A 798 -59.81 15.66 21.07
C ALA A 798 -58.86 16.39 22.02
N ALA A 799 -57.55 16.31 21.79
CA ALA A 799 -56.56 17.05 22.57
C ALA A 799 -56.67 18.57 22.34
N GLU A 800 -56.93 19.02 21.11
CA GLU A 800 -57.18 20.43 20.79
C GLU A 800 -58.44 20.95 21.49
N ALA A 801 -59.54 20.19 21.46
CA ALA A 801 -60.77 20.54 22.17
C ALA A 801 -60.58 20.55 23.70
N LEU A 802 -59.79 19.61 24.24
CA LEU A 802 -59.42 19.59 25.65
C LEU A 802 -58.59 20.82 26.01
N LYS A 803 -57.55 21.11 25.23
CA LYS A 803 -56.71 22.31 25.37
C LYS A 803 -57.55 23.58 25.37
N ALA A 804 -58.37 23.79 24.35
CA ALA A 804 -59.22 24.99 24.24
C ALA A 804 -60.16 25.12 25.46
N ARG A 805 -60.77 24.01 25.90
CA ARG A 805 -61.61 23.99 27.09
C ARG A 805 -60.83 24.31 28.37
N CYS A 806 -59.63 23.78 28.52
CA CYS A 806 -58.82 23.95 29.71
C CYS A 806 -58.17 25.34 29.79
N ASP A 807 -57.79 25.90 28.65
CA ASP A 807 -57.32 27.28 28.53
C ASP A 807 -58.47 28.24 28.85
N GLU A 808 -59.67 28.04 28.26
CA GLU A 808 -60.86 28.83 28.59
C GLU A 808 -61.20 28.74 30.08
N LEU A 809 -61.17 27.54 30.65
CA LEU A 809 -61.43 27.33 32.07
C LEU A 809 -60.38 28.01 32.96
N PHE A 810 -59.12 28.02 32.55
CA PHE A 810 -58.05 28.70 33.28
C PHE A 810 -58.31 30.21 33.39
N THR A 811 -58.83 30.84 32.33
CA THR A 811 -59.19 32.28 32.37
C THR A 811 -60.32 32.61 33.35
N ARG A 812 -61.10 31.61 33.80
CA ARG A 812 -62.20 31.79 34.76
C ARG A 812 -61.76 31.75 36.23
N PHE A 813 -60.49 31.47 36.52
CA PHE A 813 -59.98 31.54 37.88
C PHE A 813 -60.01 32.99 38.38
N GLN A 814 -60.61 33.18 39.55
CA GLN A 814 -60.58 34.45 40.26
C GLN A 814 -59.40 34.45 41.22
N CYS A 815 -58.58 35.49 41.14
CA CYS A 815 -57.56 35.71 42.14
C CYS A 815 -58.24 36.15 43.43
N CYS A 816 -57.84 35.60 44.59
CA CYS A 816 -58.28 36.15 45.88
C CYS A 816 -57.90 37.63 45.93
N ALA A 817 -58.86 38.51 45.67
CA ALA A 817 -58.62 39.94 45.62
C ALA A 817 -58.07 40.41 46.98
N GLN A 818 -56.83 40.87 46.94
CA GLN A 818 -56.24 41.84 47.87
C GLN A 818 -56.44 41.50 49.35
N SER A 819 -55.65 40.56 49.85
CA SER A 819 -54.97 40.91 51.11
C SER A 819 -54.07 42.11 50.78
N PRO A 820 -54.13 43.24 51.52
CA PRO A 820 -53.14 44.30 51.34
C PRO A 820 -51.74 43.68 51.37
N PRO A 821 -50.79 44.15 50.52
CA PRO A 821 -49.46 43.57 50.44
C PRO A 821 -48.90 43.46 51.86
N PRO A 822 -48.59 42.25 52.34
CA PRO A 822 -48.15 42.08 53.71
C PRO A 822 -46.91 42.96 53.93
N PRO A 823 -46.78 43.61 55.11
CA PRO A 823 -45.69 44.55 55.38
C PRO A 823 -44.33 43.86 55.26
N ARG A 824 -43.69 43.97 54.10
CA ARG A 824 -42.29 43.74 53.65
C ARG A 824 -41.38 42.67 54.33
N ARG A 825 -41.79 41.90 55.34
CA ARG A 825 -40.88 41.04 56.13
C ARG A 825 -41.18 39.54 56.13
N ASP A 826 -42.34 39.08 55.67
CA ASP A 826 -42.65 37.63 55.59
C ASP A 826 -42.68 37.09 54.15
N TYR A 827 -41.65 37.38 53.36
CA TYR A 827 -41.52 36.85 51.99
C TYR A 827 -41.27 35.33 51.95
N GLN A 828 -40.96 34.70 53.08
CA GLN A 828 -40.67 33.25 53.14
C GLN A 828 -41.90 32.36 53.36
N GLN A 829 -43.10 32.90 53.61
CA GLN A 829 -44.26 32.07 54.02
C GLN A 829 -45.37 31.86 52.98
N ARG A 830 -45.31 32.45 51.78
CA ARG A 830 -46.32 32.19 50.72
C ARG A 830 -45.67 31.89 49.37
N GLU A 831 -45.14 30.67 49.25
CA GLU A 831 -44.65 30.12 47.98
C GLU A 831 -45.78 29.77 47.00
N VAL A 832 -47.04 29.81 47.45
CA VAL A 832 -48.22 29.45 46.65
C VAL A 832 -49.25 30.57 46.60
N GLN A 833 -49.83 30.77 45.42
CA GLN A 833 -50.93 31.67 45.13
C GLN A 833 -52.23 30.87 45.02
N PRO A 834 -53.23 31.11 45.90
CA PRO A 834 -54.55 30.50 45.75
C PRO A 834 -55.31 31.14 44.59
N LEU A 835 -55.92 30.27 43.78
CA LEU A 835 -56.80 30.58 42.67
C LEU A 835 -58.18 29.98 42.95
N LEU A 836 -59.21 30.81 42.88
CA LEU A 836 -60.58 30.43 43.20
C LEU A 836 -61.35 30.13 41.92
N LEU A 837 -62.01 28.97 41.88
CA LEU A 837 -62.92 28.61 40.79
C LEU A 837 -64.32 28.40 41.34
N HIS A 838 -65.35 28.79 40.61
CA HIS A 838 -66.73 28.54 41.06
C HIS A 838 -67.01 27.03 41.17
N HIS A 839 -67.73 26.59 42.21
CA HIS A 839 -67.97 25.16 42.47
C HIS A 839 -68.63 24.43 41.28
N SER A 840 -69.49 25.10 40.50
CA SER A 840 -70.12 24.52 39.30
C SER A 840 -69.14 24.12 38.18
N LEU A 841 -67.91 24.62 38.22
CA LEU A 841 -66.87 24.32 37.23
C LEU A 841 -65.87 23.27 37.71
N HIS A 842 -66.02 22.74 38.94
CA HIS A 842 -65.06 21.82 39.53
C HIS A 842 -64.86 20.55 38.69
N LEU A 843 -65.93 19.94 38.20
CA LEU A 843 -65.85 18.72 37.38
C LEU A 843 -65.09 18.97 36.08
N ASN A 844 -65.27 20.14 35.45
CA ASN A 844 -64.49 20.53 34.27
C ASN A 844 -63.01 20.71 34.63
N ALA A 845 -62.72 21.27 35.81
CA ALA A 845 -61.36 21.49 36.27
C ALA A 845 -60.62 20.19 36.61
N ILE A 846 -61.33 19.16 37.09
CA ILE A 846 -60.76 17.82 37.29
C ILE A 846 -60.29 17.24 35.95
N LEU A 847 -61.09 17.37 34.88
CA LEU A 847 -60.71 16.90 33.54
C LEU A 847 -59.50 17.65 32.97
N CYS A 848 -59.26 18.89 33.41
CA CYS A 848 -58.12 19.71 33.03
C CYS A 848 -56.91 19.57 33.94
N GLY A 849 -57.03 18.86 35.08
CA GLY A 849 -55.97 18.77 36.08
C GLY A 849 -54.66 18.25 35.50
N GLN A 850 -54.72 17.16 34.72
CA GLN A 850 -53.54 16.59 34.05
C GLN A 850 -52.99 17.55 32.98
N TYR A 851 -53.86 18.18 32.18
CA TYR A 851 -53.43 19.16 31.17
C TYR A 851 -52.68 20.32 31.82
N TRP A 852 -53.20 20.90 32.90
CA TRP A 852 -52.53 21.99 33.61
C TRP A 852 -51.25 21.53 34.31
N LEU A 853 -51.21 20.31 34.84
CA LEU A 853 -49.97 19.75 35.37
C LEU A 853 -48.89 19.67 34.27
N ASP A 854 -49.25 19.12 33.10
CA ASP A 854 -48.35 18.87 31.98
C ASP A 854 -48.01 20.13 31.16
N ASN A 855 -48.82 21.19 31.21
CA ASN A 855 -48.66 22.39 30.37
C ASN A 855 -48.47 23.69 31.14
N ILE A 856 -48.88 23.79 32.40
CA ILE A 856 -48.74 25.00 33.23
C ILE A 856 -47.71 24.77 34.34
N GLY A 857 -47.57 23.52 34.80
CA GLY A 857 -46.65 23.15 35.88
C GLY A 857 -47.19 23.58 37.25
N GLY A 858 -47.75 22.65 38.02
CA GLY A 858 -48.01 22.90 39.44
C GLY A 858 -49.29 23.66 39.82
N LEU A 859 -50.32 23.67 38.96
CA LEU A 859 -51.67 24.00 39.40
C LEU A 859 -52.31 22.80 40.10
N VAL A 860 -52.42 22.83 41.43
CA VAL A 860 -52.86 21.68 42.25
C VAL A 860 -54.14 22.02 42.99
N PHE A 861 -55.08 21.06 43.06
CA PHE A 861 -56.27 21.20 43.89
C PHE A 861 -55.87 21.22 45.38
N SER A 862 -56.30 22.26 46.11
CA SER A 862 -55.98 22.45 47.54
C SER A 862 -57.18 22.26 48.47
N GLY A 863 -58.42 22.29 47.95
CA GLY A 863 -59.62 22.07 48.75
C GLY A 863 -60.81 22.90 48.31
N PHE A 864 -61.80 23.02 49.21
CA PHE A 864 -63.04 23.76 48.99
C PHE A 864 -63.16 24.95 49.96
N SER A 865 -63.73 26.04 49.47
CA SER A 865 -64.23 27.20 50.22
C SER A 865 -65.74 27.33 49.94
N ARG A 866 -66.52 27.98 50.81
CA ARG A 866 -68.01 27.90 50.85
C ARG A 866 -68.72 27.66 49.50
N ASN A 867 -68.44 28.46 48.46
CA ASN A 867 -69.00 28.31 47.10
C ASN A 867 -67.92 28.17 45.99
N GLN A 868 -66.67 27.95 46.37
CA GLN A 868 -65.51 27.99 45.49
C GLN A 868 -64.60 26.78 45.70
N VAL A 869 -63.90 26.39 44.66
CA VAL A 869 -62.81 25.44 44.73
C VAL A 869 -61.50 26.21 44.77
N VAL A 870 -60.60 25.81 45.65
CA VAL A 870 -59.29 26.43 45.79
C VAL A 870 -58.28 25.55 45.07
N TYR A 871 -57.67 26.11 44.04
CA TYR A 871 -56.44 25.59 43.45
C TYR A 871 -55.28 26.44 43.94
N VAL A 872 -54.09 25.87 43.97
CA VAL A 872 -52.86 26.58 44.31
C VAL A 872 -51.90 26.47 43.14
N LEU A 873 -51.28 27.59 42.79
CA LEU A 873 -50.20 27.67 41.81
C LEU A 873 -48.99 28.28 42.49
N SER A 874 -47.77 27.83 42.16
CA SER A 874 -46.58 28.46 42.71
C SER A 874 -46.57 29.96 42.40
N ARG A 875 -46.23 30.81 43.37
CA ARG A 875 -46.31 32.28 43.21
C ARG A 875 -45.45 32.79 42.04
N PRO A 876 -44.18 32.35 41.87
CA PRO A 876 -43.39 32.68 40.68
C PRO A 876 -44.06 32.30 39.36
N LEU A 877 -44.73 31.15 39.29
CA LEU A 877 -45.45 30.74 38.07
C LEU A 877 -46.69 31.60 37.83
N TYR A 878 -47.45 31.89 38.89
CA TYR A 878 -48.55 32.83 38.80
C TYR A 878 -48.09 34.20 38.29
N ASP A 879 -46.98 34.72 38.83
CA ASP A 879 -46.39 35.98 38.38
C ASP A 879 -45.90 35.88 36.92
N LEU A 880 -45.35 34.74 36.49
CA LEU A 880 -45.01 34.48 35.09
C LEU A 880 -46.23 34.54 34.16
N PHE A 881 -47.35 33.94 34.55
CA PHE A 881 -48.56 33.89 33.72
C PHE A 881 -49.39 35.17 33.72
N THR A 882 -49.26 35.99 34.76
CA THR A 882 -50.14 37.16 34.97
C THR A 882 -49.42 38.50 34.92
N SER A 883 -48.08 38.50 34.94
CA SER A 883 -47.30 39.73 34.80
C SER A 883 -47.40 40.26 33.37
N MET A 884 -47.76 41.53 33.25
CA MET A 884 -47.69 42.27 31.98
C MET A 884 -46.23 42.60 31.59
N ASP A 885 -45.28 42.39 32.50
CA ASP A 885 -43.87 42.81 32.37
C ASP A 885 -42.92 41.63 32.04
N VAL A 886 -43.44 40.52 31.50
CA VAL A 886 -42.62 39.38 31.05
C VAL A 886 -41.84 39.78 29.80
N PRO A 887 -40.50 39.72 29.82
CA PRO A 887 -39.68 40.06 28.66
C PRO A 887 -40.06 39.22 27.43
N HIS A 888 -40.38 39.88 26.31
CA HIS A 888 -40.66 39.20 25.04
C HIS A 888 -39.95 39.89 23.87
N ALA A 889 -39.74 39.18 22.76
CA ALA A 889 -38.92 39.65 21.64
C ALA A 889 -39.40 40.98 21.01
N GLY A 890 -40.70 41.30 21.10
CA GLY A 890 -41.26 42.58 20.65
C GLY A 890 -40.99 43.80 21.56
N MET A 891 -40.42 43.62 22.75
CA MET A 891 -40.08 44.75 23.64
C MET A 891 -38.77 45.42 23.19
N SER A 892 -38.67 46.75 23.39
CA SER A 892 -37.39 47.46 23.17
C SER A 892 -36.35 47.03 24.21
N ALA A 893 -35.06 47.21 23.92
CA ALA A 893 -33.99 46.86 24.87
C ALA A 893 -34.14 47.59 26.23
N TRP A 894 -34.64 48.84 26.21
CA TRP A 894 -34.97 49.58 27.44
C TRP A 894 -36.12 48.93 28.20
N ALA A 895 -37.20 48.54 27.51
CA ALA A 895 -38.35 47.87 28.13
C ALA A 895 -37.98 46.49 28.72
N LEU A 896 -37.17 45.70 28.00
CA LEU A 896 -36.64 44.42 28.47
C LEU A 896 -35.86 44.56 29.79
N LEU A 897 -35.14 45.67 29.98
CA LEU A 897 -34.42 45.97 31.23
C LEU A 897 -35.28 46.73 32.26
N GLY A 898 -36.50 47.16 31.92
CA GLY A 898 -37.33 48.03 32.77
C GLY A 898 -36.74 49.44 32.98
N LEU A 899 -36.09 49.98 31.93
CA LEU A 899 -35.54 51.34 31.90
C LEU A 899 -36.48 52.27 31.13
N ASN A 900 -36.39 53.57 31.42
CA ASN A 900 -37.00 54.59 30.57
C ASN A 900 -36.31 54.62 29.21
N GLU A 901 -37.09 54.86 28.16
CA GLU A 901 -36.57 54.93 26.80
C GLU A 901 -35.54 56.07 26.66
N GLY A 902 -34.38 55.76 26.07
CA GLY A 902 -33.28 56.72 25.94
C GLY A 902 -32.37 56.86 27.17
N GLU A 903 -32.53 56.03 28.21
CA GLU A 903 -31.57 55.98 29.33
C GLU A 903 -30.18 55.57 28.84
N THR A 904 -29.17 56.43 29.09
CA THR A 904 -27.76 56.24 28.68
C THR A 904 -26.82 56.05 29.87
N SER A 905 -27.30 56.17 31.11
CA SER A 905 -26.45 55.97 32.29
C SER A 905 -26.00 54.51 32.39
N ARG A 906 -24.73 54.25 32.09
CA ARG A 906 -24.12 52.91 32.19
C ARG A 906 -24.32 52.27 33.58
N ALA A 907 -24.36 53.08 34.64
CA ALA A 907 -24.64 52.62 36.01
C ALA A 907 -26.13 52.29 36.23
N ALA A 908 -27.05 52.97 35.56
CA ALA A 908 -28.47 52.60 35.56
C ALA A 908 -28.68 51.30 34.76
N ILE A 909 -28.10 51.20 33.56
CA ILE A 909 -28.20 50.01 32.69
C ILE A 909 -27.65 48.75 33.39
N ARG A 910 -26.46 48.82 33.99
CA ARG A 910 -25.90 47.68 34.74
C ARG A 910 -26.74 47.26 35.94
N ARG A 911 -27.30 48.23 36.68
CA ARG A 911 -28.17 47.94 37.83
C ARG A 911 -29.50 47.33 37.39
N ALA A 912 -30.05 47.79 36.28
CA ALA A 912 -31.28 47.25 35.69
C ALA A 912 -31.05 45.83 35.16
N TYR A 913 -29.96 45.60 34.41
CA TYR A 913 -29.56 44.26 33.98
C TYR A 913 -29.36 43.34 35.17
N HIS A 914 -28.55 43.69 36.17
CA HIS A 914 -28.33 42.83 37.34
C HIS A 914 -29.64 42.46 38.05
N ARG A 915 -30.60 43.39 38.13
CA ARG A 915 -31.92 43.12 38.72
C ARG A 915 -32.74 42.17 37.87
N ARG A 916 -32.85 42.42 36.56
CA ARG A 916 -33.63 41.60 35.62
C ARG A 916 -32.99 40.24 35.39
N SER A 917 -31.67 40.16 35.27
CA SER A 917 -30.94 38.91 35.11
C SER A 917 -31.14 38.02 36.33
N LEU A 918 -31.11 38.54 37.56
CA LEU A 918 -31.44 37.77 38.76
C LEU A 918 -32.91 37.36 38.81
N GLU A 919 -33.81 38.22 38.33
CA GLU A 919 -35.24 37.91 38.28
C GLU A 919 -35.56 36.74 37.35
N TRP A 920 -34.87 36.68 36.21
CA TRP A 920 -35.09 35.75 35.11
C TRP A 920 -34.00 34.68 34.98
N HIS A 921 -33.06 34.59 35.94
CA HIS A 921 -31.95 33.64 35.87
C HIS A 921 -32.46 32.19 35.98
N PRO A 922 -32.03 31.26 35.12
CA PRO A 922 -32.44 29.85 35.18
C PRO A 922 -32.31 29.24 36.58
N ASP A 923 -31.23 29.55 37.31
CA ASP A 923 -31.00 29.05 38.67
C ASP A 923 -32.06 29.47 39.70
N LYS A 924 -32.62 30.68 39.58
CA LYS A 924 -33.70 31.14 40.47
C LYS A 924 -34.96 30.30 40.25
N TRP A 925 -35.15 29.84 39.03
CA TRP A 925 -36.25 28.98 38.67
C TRP A 925 -35.93 27.50 38.89
N HIS A 926 -34.69 27.09 39.18
CA HIS A 926 -34.27 25.68 39.13
C HIS A 926 -35.07 24.72 40.04
N ILE A 927 -35.56 25.18 41.18
CA ILE A 927 -36.44 24.40 42.08
C ILE A 927 -37.81 24.16 41.43
N LEU A 928 -38.33 25.15 40.70
CA LEU A 928 -39.57 25.07 39.92
C LEU A 928 -39.33 24.49 38.52
N ALA A 929 -38.13 24.63 37.96
CA ALA A 929 -37.77 24.16 36.63
C ALA A 929 -37.89 22.63 36.60
N ALA A 930 -37.46 21.95 37.66
CA ALA A 930 -37.64 20.51 37.80
C ALA A 930 -39.12 20.06 37.77
N THR A 931 -40.07 20.93 38.11
CA THR A 931 -41.52 20.65 38.06
C THR A 931 -42.24 21.31 36.88
N LEU A 932 -41.55 22.22 36.18
CA LEU A 932 -42.05 22.86 34.97
C LEU A 932 -41.94 21.91 33.77
N PRO A 933 -42.94 21.88 32.89
CA PRO A 933 -42.82 21.26 31.59
C PRO A 933 -41.60 21.81 30.82
N ALA A 934 -40.96 20.96 30.02
CA ALA A 934 -39.75 21.34 29.26
C ALA A 934 -39.93 22.60 28.40
N ALA A 935 -41.13 22.83 27.85
CA ALA A 935 -41.44 24.03 27.09
C ALA A 935 -41.23 25.33 27.90
N TRP A 936 -41.61 25.34 29.18
CA TRP A 936 -41.41 26.51 30.05
C TRP A 936 -39.97 26.69 30.47
N GLN A 937 -39.22 25.60 30.63
CA GLN A 937 -37.78 25.68 30.90
C GLN A 937 -37.05 26.37 29.74
N GLN A 938 -37.39 26.00 28.51
CA GLN A 938 -36.87 26.66 27.31
C GLN A 938 -37.31 28.12 27.20
N GLU A 939 -38.58 28.42 27.47
CA GLU A 939 -39.10 29.78 27.42
C GLU A 939 -38.39 30.69 28.43
N LEU A 940 -38.18 30.23 29.66
CA LEU A 940 -37.40 30.95 30.67
C LEU A 940 -35.94 31.16 30.23
N GLY A 941 -35.33 30.16 29.59
CA GLY A 941 -34.01 30.29 28.97
C GLY A 941 -33.98 31.35 27.87
N GLY A 942 -35.03 31.39 27.04
CA GLY A 942 -35.22 32.40 25.99
C GLY A 942 -35.42 33.81 26.54
N ILE A 943 -36.23 33.97 27.59
CA ILE A 943 -36.43 35.24 28.30
C ILE A 943 -35.09 35.74 28.87
N PHE A 944 -34.31 34.88 29.51
CA PHE A 944 -33.00 35.25 30.03
C PHE A 944 -32.03 35.67 28.91
N ALA A 945 -32.06 34.97 27.77
CA ALA A 945 -31.29 35.32 26.58
C ALA A 945 -31.69 36.71 26.03
N LEU A 946 -32.99 37.02 25.97
CA LEU A 946 -33.49 38.34 25.58
C LEU A 946 -33.01 39.45 26.53
N VAL A 947 -33.05 39.22 27.84
CA VAL A 947 -32.54 40.17 28.85
C VAL A 947 -31.04 40.42 28.68
N THR A 948 -30.27 39.36 28.40
CA THR A 948 -28.83 39.46 28.16
C THR A 948 -28.53 40.21 26.87
N GLN A 949 -29.24 39.87 25.79
CA GLN A 949 -29.11 40.56 24.50
C GLN A 949 -29.46 42.04 24.61
N ALA A 950 -30.50 42.41 25.37
CA ALA A 950 -30.87 43.80 25.61
C ALA A 950 -29.76 44.58 26.33
N TYR A 951 -29.11 43.96 27.32
CA TYR A 951 -27.97 44.57 28.01
C TYR A 951 -26.79 44.77 27.06
N ASP A 952 -26.46 43.79 26.23
CA ASP A 952 -25.36 43.90 25.28
C ASP A 952 -25.61 45.02 24.26
N GLN A 953 -26.85 45.13 23.75
CA GLN A 953 -27.26 46.21 22.85
C GLN A 953 -27.12 47.59 23.49
N LEU A 954 -27.61 47.78 24.72
CA LEU A 954 -27.55 49.07 25.42
C LEU A 954 -26.15 49.41 25.98
N SER A 955 -25.27 48.42 26.15
CA SER A 955 -23.90 48.63 26.62
C SER A 955 -22.92 49.02 25.52
N ALA A 956 -23.31 48.81 24.26
CA ALA A 956 -22.53 49.13 23.07
C ALA A 956 -22.74 50.57 22.58
N VAL A 957 -23.85 51.20 22.99
CA VAL A 957 -24.18 52.62 22.78
C VAL A 957 -23.52 53.46 23.87
#